data_AF-A0A7Y1MF51-F1
#
_entry.id   AF-A0A7Y1MF51-F1
#
_cell.length_a   1.000
_cell.length_b   1.000
_cell.length_c   1.000
_cell.angle_alpha   90.00
_cell.angle_beta   90.00
_cell.angle_gamma   90.00
#
_symmetry.space_group_name_H-M   'P 1'
#
loop_
_entity.id
_entity.type
_entity.pdbx_description
1 polymer ?
#
loop_
_entity_poly.entity_id
_entity_poly.type
_entity_poly.pdbx_seq_one_letter_code
_entity_poly.pdbx_strand_id
1 'polypeptide(L)'
;MPLSLNPTSSPSLPSAVPHPISNTQAQVTPPPPTAKTVHPDETALLKAYLEAAQRKVLHGNAGLITVPPQSTLGQWLGLYRTHLENAVVQGWLREQHFAPDTLLSINPSTGTLSAEVEGKTKTFHLSDTSGWGQISGPLLDAAKVIAPGNNGDLRVRLGKDSIQVSAKVVANFEGVPLPQTLSQARAQIRHLEHKDTFDPIPADDRLRPASSRSAQALQEQQHNAAKYYSTAPQALAYKRLAVDVANNLPNTRAEAKKWADDLLLKLTGKPIDSDTVYLNRFKGGESADTATGWEHTFQEPWSSLRLPDALLKNFSEHDWVPGNLDLEAGLYTQPAGQSDKGGYGKHNQIDLKPSQVMHESWKTDFQTQMTQKFDRFWNAHTDNYHTVIKGEFVSQAREQLKKAQACSPAERALQASEHQFTRGDYSLVMATANNIPLDENTPLSLEQLKAKAPVSSAPQVHALDIHGFTSSDILRFSSDDTGRQVLYIPGAKPAFLRFDSLDKLNQWVIDQTKDPKKSQSLLAHFSLADRQNRKPDLLIQLAIGFVPGASFTGIGDKQDGLDALFKKMAAGELKNPVNTSSHSKIEGDVFSTLTTAAKQRMTSDTDVVVKSNSEVTRDTWLNDITVAAGLLAKLAPIAAPVAGAAALAGLTELGLGLEQTTSGDTEAERDNGASKALDGLLNTLFSAGASEVPEDPFALPPEKELPVVDPLAQPQINELEEPTPGPSSGTPTVNEAGAPLPKSQTLLPMAPYAVSEGEQLIKSAPRDALGVYRITDSQGALRQFVRFTDETGASKVFEISGRYRTGDVFAKIINPDNGAGLMVITPGRDGEWARAPGNGGVKWPWQRSESPTPSNDLKTPAQVSDNFIELNGTKMKGADILDKCFNVEEQANYKYGVSFKEENGVLENRPVFSWTTDSGDFTVSESETASPSEYGTSNYSPQFIKDINRDPYTIRSADLENVEIDIPQQIAGMTIPDDLEQQIRNGLIGDGINAFERTVPDPDMRAAISEVAHQGSSAPAWFELQPPRVKDGYISSVGDRQYVIDYNPLKNETEVTITTQWRLKSEVRGESTLAKDVNITATRTFNLRASNEIDGPPVIIDKSAPIRIEVSPT
;
A
#
# COMPACT_ATOMS: atom_id res chain seq x y z
N MET A 1 -69.79 -7.03 45.59
CA MET A 1 -70.52 -8.01 46.44
C MET A 1 -70.22 -9.41 45.92
N PRO A 2 -69.92 -10.43 46.74
CA PRO A 2 -69.38 -10.42 48.12
C PRO A 2 -67.99 -11.13 48.20
N LEU A 3 -67.04 -10.62 49.02
CA LEU A 3 -66.67 -10.98 50.42
C LEU A 3 -65.60 -12.10 50.47
N SER A 4 -64.30 -11.88 50.76
CA SER A 4 -63.59 -11.24 51.90
C SER A 4 -63.34 -12.17 53.10
N LEU A 5 -62.06 -12.26 53.52
CA LEU A 5 -61.49 -12.05 54.89
C LEU A 5 -60.17 -12.88 55.02
N ASN A 6 -58.95 -12.33 54.90
CA ASN A 6 -58.10 -11.56 55.85
C ASN A 6 -57.82 -12.25 57.21
N PRO A 7 -56.64 -12.06 57.87
CA PRO A 7 -55.95 -10.76 58.15
C PRO A 7 -54.40 -10.73 57.92
N THR A 8 -53.77 -9.61 57.49
CA THR A 8 -53.08 -8.50 58.24
C THR A 8 -52.15 -8.95 59.40
N SER A 9 -50.92 -8.48 59.64
CA SER A 9 -50.25 -7.17 59.39
C SER A 9 -48.73 -7.22 59.75
N SER A 10 -47.95 -6.30 59.14
CA SER A 10 -46.49 -6.02 59.20
C SER A 10 -45.92 -5.59 60.59
N PRO A 11 -44.58 -5.46 60.81
CA PRO A 11 -43.82 -4.27 60.37
C PRO A 11 -42.33 -4.49 59.96
N SER A 12 -41.69 -3.39 59.57
CA SER A 12 -40.45 -3.17 58.82
C SER A 12 -39.11 -3.17 59.59
N LEU A 13 -38.06 -3.69 58.89
CA LEU A 13 -36.61 -3.30 58.76
C LEU A 13 -35.69 -3.27 60.01
N PRO A 14 -34.34 -3.57 59.92
CA PRO A 14 -33.42 -3.19 58.83
C PRO A 14 -32.23 -4.14 58.47
N SER A 15 -31.51 -3.75 57.39
CA SER A 15 -30.06 -3.90 57.07
C SER A 15 -29.32 -5.22 57.31
N ALA A 16 -28.81 -5.84 56.22
CA ALA A 16 -27.39 -6.13 56.01
C ALA A 16 -27.18 -6.92 54.71
N VAL A 17 -26.19 -6.48 53.93
CA VAL A 17 -25.70 -7.05 52.67
C VAL A 17 -25.03 -8.41 52.92
N PRO A 18 -25.35 -9.48 52.16
CA PRO A 18 -24.47 -10.65 52.08
C PRO A 18 -23.59 -10.57 50.83
N HIS A 19 -22.27 -10.58 51.07
CA HIS A 19 -21.25 -10.84 50.06
C HIS A 19 -21.49 -12.21 49.38
N PRO A 20 -21.20 -12.35 48.07
CA PRO A 20 -21.26 -13.65 47.39
C PRO A 20 -20.13 -14.55 47.88
N ILE A 21 -20.51 -15.72 48.38
CA ILE A 21 -19.60 -16.79 48.80
C ILE A 21 -19.00 -17.42 47.53
N SER A 22 -17.67 -17.46 47.49
CA SER A 22 -16.89 -18.18 46.50
C SER A 22 -17.32 -19.65 46.41
N ASN A 23 -17.90 -20.04 45.27
CA ASN A 23 -17.98 -21.43 44.87
C ASN A 23 -16.60 -21.87 44.40
N THR A 24 -15.81 -22.43 45.31
CA THR A 24 -14.64 -23.23 44.96
C THR A 24 -15.15 -24.50 44.29
N GLN A 25 -15.36 -24.46 42.97
CA GLN A 25 -15.48 -25.67 42.16
C GLN A 25 -14.16 -26.42 42.27
N ALA A 26 -14.20 -27.56 42.97
CA ALA A 26 -13.13 -28.53 42.97
C ALA A 26 -12.81 -28.87 41.50
N GLN A 27 -11.58 -28.55 41.13
CA GLN A 27 -10.96 -28.88 39.86
C GLN A 27 -10.95 -30.42 39.75
N VAL A 28 -11.92 -30.97 39.05
CA VAL A 28 -11.89 -32.38 38.66
C VAL A 28 -10.71 -32.52 37.71
N THR A 29 -9.66 -33.15 38.19
CA THR A 29 -8.49 -33.50 37.40
C THR A 29 -8.97 -34.27 36.16
N PRO A 30 -8.59 -33.88 34.93
CA PRO A 30 -8.91 -34.69 33.77
C PRO A 30 -8.30 -36.09 33.98
N PRO A 31 -9.00 -37.16 33.59
CA PRO A 31 -8.38 -38.48 33.60
C PRO A 31 -7.12 -38.43 32.71
N PRO A 32 -6.08 -39.24 33.04
CA PRO A 32 -4.88 -39.29 32.21
C PRO A 32 -5.27 -39.64 30.77
N PRO A 33 -4.57 -39.10 29.75
CA PRO A 33 -4.89 -39.36 28.36
C PRO A 33 -4.85 -40.86 28.12
N THR A 34 -6.02 -41.44 27.91
CA THR A 34 -6.15 -42.80 27.40
C THR A 34 -5.46 -42.82 26.04
N ALA A 35 -4.57 -43.79 25.85
CA ALA A 35 -3.83 -43.98 24.61
C ALA A 35 -4.78 -43.83 23.41
N LYS A 36 -4.50 -42.85 22.54
CA LYS A 36 -5.21 -42.68 21.28
C LYS A 36 -5.17 -44.02 20.54
N THR A 37 -6.32 -44.66 20.42
CA THR A 37 -6.52 -45.76 19.49
C THR A 37 -6.28 -45.18 18.10
N VAL A 38 -5.21 -45.59 17.44
CA VAL A 38 -4.88 -45.13 16.09
C VAL A 38 -6.05 -45.49 15.17
N HIS A 39 -6.63 -44.49 14.50
CA HIS A 39 -7.73 -44.71 13.57
C HIS A 39 -7.18 -45.41 12.31
N PRO A 40 -7.80 -46.49 11.80
CA PRO A 40 -7.31 -47.24 10.63
C PRO A 40 -7.02 -46.37 9.39
N ASP A 41 -7.75 -45.28 9.24
CA ASP A 41 -7.59 -44.29 8.16
C ASP A 41 -6.26 -43.50 8.24
N GLU A 42 -5.68 -43.30 9.42
CA GLU A 42 -4.35 -42.68 9.55
C GLU A 42 -3.26 -43.62 9.03
N THR A 43 -3.39 -44.90 9.34
CA THR A 43 -2.48 -45.95 8.84
C THR A 43 -2.60 -46.09 7.33
N ALA A 44 -3.83 -46.03 6.79
CA ALA A 44 -4.07 -46.05 5.35
C ALA A 44 -3.46 -44.82 4.64
N LEU A 45 -3.56 -43.63 5.25
CA LEU A 45 -2.98 -42.40 4.71
C LEU A 45 -1.45 -42.48 4.66
N LEU A 46 -0.83 -42.94 5.77
CA LEU A 46 0.61 -43.13 5.85
C LEU A 46 1.11 -44.08 4.75
N LYS A 47 0.44 -45.23 4.58
CA LYS A 47 0.81 -46.20 3.55
C LYS A 47 0.72 -45.60 2.15
N ALA A 48 -0.37 -44.90 1.83
CA ALA A 48 -0.55 -44.26 0.53
C ALA A 48 0.52 -43.17 0.26
N TYR A 49 0.93 -42.44 1.30
CA TYR A 49 2.03 -41.48 1.22
C TYR A 49 3.38 -42.16 0.94
N LEU A 50 3.72 -43.24 1.64
CA LEU A 50 4.97 -43.96 1.42
C LEU A 50 5.07 -44.52 -0.01
N GLU A 51 3.97 -45.05 -0.54
CA GLU A 51 3.87 -45.50 -1.94
C GLU A 51 4.06 -44.33 -2.93
N ALA A 52 3.50 -43.15 -2.63
CA ALA A 52 3.68 -41.95 -3.46
C ALA A 52 5.11 -41.39 -3.40
N ALA A 53 5.71 -41.36 -2.21
CA ALA A 53 7.10 -40.96 -2.00
C ALA A 53 8.07 -41.88 -2.76
N GLN A 54 7.83 -43.19 -2.73
CA GLN A 54 8.61 -44.16 -3.50
C GLN A 54 8.45 -43.96 -5.00
N ARG A 55 7.22 -43.78 -5.51
CA ARG A 55 6.97 -43.51 -6.93
C ARG A 55 7.64 -42.23 -7.42
N LYS A 56 7.58 -41.15 -6.62
CA LYS A 56 8.23 -39.87 -6.95
C LYS A 56 9.70 -40.05 -7.28
N VAL A 57 10.40 -40.81 -6.43
CA VAL A 57 11.84 -40.93 -6.54
C VAL A 57 12.29 -42.01 -7.54
N LEU A 58 11.43 -43.00 -7.83
CA LEU A 58 11.71 -44.02 -8.84
C LEU A 58 11.30 -43.63 -10.26
N HIS A 59 10.28 -42.78 -10.40
CA HIS A 59 9.60 -42.53 -11.67
C HIS A 59 9.41 -41.04 -11.97
N GLY A 60 9.99 -40.14 -11.17
CA GLY A 60 9.86 -38.68 -11.31
C GLY A 60 8.46 -38.14 -10.95
N ASN A 61 7.48 -39.00 -10.70
CA ASN A 61 6.09 -38.60 -10.44
C ASN A 61 5.49 -39.34 -9.24
N ALA A 62 5.03 -38.59 -8.24
CA ALA A 62 4.40 -39.14 -7.04
C ALA A 62 2.96 -39.66 -7.30
N GLY A 63 2.30 -39.16 -8.34
CA GLY A 63 0.87 -39.31 -8.57
C GLY A 63 0.01 -38.64 -7.49
N LEU A 64 -1.30 -38.80 -7.62
CA LEU A 64 -2.26 -38.35 -6.61
C LEU A 64 -2.46 -39.40 -5.52
N ILE A 65 -2.66 -38.93 -4.29
CA ILE A 65 -3.03 -39.74 -3.13
C ILE A 65 -4.53 -39.58 -2.91
N THR A 66 -5.25 -40.70 -2.89
CA THR A 66 -6.65 -40.72 -2.43
C THR A 66 -6.65 -40.72 -0.91
N VAL A 67 -7.15 -39.65 -0.30
CA VAL A 67 -7.07 -39.45 1.16
C VAL A 67 -8.21 -40.20 1.85
N PRO A 68 -7.92 -41.06 2.84
CA PRO A 68 -8.94 -41.72 3.65
C PRO A 68 -9.78 -40.68 4.42
N PRO A 69 -11.12 -40.75 4.37
CA PRO A 69 -12.00 -39.67 4.82
C PRO A 69 -11.99 -39.44 6.33
N GLN A 70 -11.67 -40.45 7.15
CA GLN A 70 -11.64 -40.30 8.62
C GLN A 70 -10.26 -39.97 9.17
N SER A 71 -9.22 -39.92 8.34
CA SER A 71 -7.92 -39.37 8.75
C SER A 71 -8.07 -37.88 9.10
N THR A 72 -7.17 -37.34 9.90
CA THR A 72 -7.19 -35.93 10.29
C THR A 72 -7.18 -35.04 9.05
N LEU A 73 -6.31 -35.34 8.06
CA LEU A 73 -6.31 -34.64 6.77
C LEU A 73 -7.63 -34.84 6.00
N GLY A 74 -8.18 -36.05 6.02
CA GLY A 74 -9.45 -36.38 5.36
C GLY A 74 -10.62 -35.57 5.90
N GLN A 75 -10.70 -35.37 7.21
CA GLN A 75 -11.74 -34.56 7.85
C GLN A 75 -11.62 -33.08 7.45
N TRP A 76 -10.41 -32.53 7.43
CA TRP A 76 -10.14 -31.17 6.97
C TRP A 76 -10.46 -30.97 5.49
N LEU A 77 -10.09 -31.92 4.64
CA LEU A 77 -10.45 -31.92 3.21
C LEU A 77 -11.96 -32.08 2.99
N GLY A 78 -12.65 -32.85 3.84
CA GLY A 78 -14.11 -32.96 3.85
C GLY A 78 -14.78 -31.63 4.21
N LEU A 79 -14.23 -30.88 5.16
CA LEU A 79 -14.67 -29.53 5.48
C LEU A 79 -14.43 -28.57 4.30
N TYR A 80 -13.25 -28.61 3.70
CA TYR A 80 -12.91 -27.83 2.50
C TYR A 80 -13.89 -28.11 1.34
N ARG A 81 -14.21 -29.38 1.07
CA ARG A 81 -15.24 -29.78 0.10
C ARG A 81 -16.59 -29.17 0.45
N THR A 82 -17.01 -29.26 1.72
CA THR A 82 -18.28 -28.70 2.19
C THR A 82 -18.37 -27.19 1.95
N HIS A 83 -17.28 -26.45 2.16
CA HIS A 83 -17.22 -25.03 1.85
C HIS A 83 -17.27 -24.75 0.36
N LEU A 84 -16.56 -25.53 -0.45
CA LEU A 84 -16.59 -25.35 -1.91
C LEU A 84 -17.97 -25.66 -2.50
N GLU A 85 -18.64 -26.69 -2.00
CA GLU A 85 -19.99 -27.10 -2.41
C GLU A 85 -21.10 -26.24 -1.80
N ASN A 86 -20.76 -25.31 -0.90
CA ASN A 86 -21.73 -24.39 -0.32
C ASN A 86 -22.46 -23.59 -1.40
N ALA A 87 -23.77 -23.40 -1.25
CA ALA A 87 -24.61 -22.71 -2.23
C ALA A 87 -24.10 -21.30 -2.58
N VAL A 88 -23.49 -20.58 -1.62
CA VAL A 88 -22.92 -19.24 -1.83
C VAL A 88 -21.72 -19.29 -2.77
N VAL A 89 -20.76 -20.19 -2.50
CA VAL A 89 -19.55 -20.36 -3.31
C VAL A 89 -19.90 -20.91 -4.69
N GLN A 90 -20.77 -21.91 -4.76
CA GLN A 90 -21.27 -22.47 -6.03
C GLN A 90 -22.05 -21.45 -6.86
N GLY A 91 -22.83 -20.57 -6.21
CA GLY A 91 -23.49 -19.45 -6.86
C GLY A 91 -22.49 -18.52 -7.52
N TRP A 92 -21.47 -18.10 -6.76
CA TRP A 92 -20.40 -17.24 -7.24
C TRP A 92 -19.60 -17.87 -8.39
N LEU A 93 -19.21 -19.15 -8.30
CA LEU A 93 -18.49 -19.85 -9.36
C LEU A 93 -19.28 -19.89 -10.68
N ARG A 94 -20.59 -20.15 -10.62
CA ARG A 94 -21.45 -20.11 -11.82
C ARG A 94 -21.52 -18.72 -12.43
N GLU A 95 -21.61 -17.68 -11.60
CA GLU A 95 -21.61 -16.28 -12.06
C GLU A 95 -20.28 -15.90 -12.71
N GLN A 96 -19.15 -16.47 -12.25
CA GLN A 96 -17.85 -16.29 -12.87
C GLN A 96 -17.59 -17.23 -14.07
N HIS A 97 -18.62 -17.94 -14.55
CA HIS A 97 -18.57 -18.84 -15.70
C HIS A 97 -17.61 -20.03 -15.57
N PHE A 98 -17.40 -20.55 -14.35
CA PHE A 98 -16.65 -21.78 -14.14
C PHE A 98 -17.42 -22.99 -14.68
N ALA A 99 -16.72 -23.89 -15.35
CA ALA A 99 -17.30 -25.17 -15.75
C ALA A 99 -17.49 -26.08 -14.52
N PRO A 100 -18.50 -26.98 -14.53
CA PRO A 100 -18.55 -28.06 -13.57
C PRO A 100 -17.23 -28.85 -13.63
N ASP A 101 -16.63 -29.13 -12.48
CA ASP A 101 -15.37 -29.87 -12.33
C ASP A 101 -14.07 -29.12 -12.69
N THR A 102 -14.10 -27.80 -12.92
CA THR A 102 -12.87 -26.99 -13.05
C THR A 102 -11.96 -27.19 -11.83
N LEU A 103 -10.70 -27.55 -12.07
CA LEU A 103 -9.70 -27.66 -11.00
C LEU A 103 -9.34 -26.26 -10.49
N LEU A 104 -9.61 -26.02 -9.21
CA LEU A 104 -9.32 -24.75 -8.55
C LEU A 104 -7.92 -24.76 -7.93
N SER A 105 -7.21 -23.64 -8.09
CA SER A 105 -5.90 -23.38 -7.49
C SER A 105 -6.06 -22.30 -6.45
N ILE A 106 -6.07 -22.66 -5.16
CA ILE A 106 -6.24 -21.70 -4.06
C ILE A 106 -4.92 -21.50 -3.36
N ASN A 107 -4.44 -20.27 -3.29
CA ASN A 107 -3.24 -19.92 -2.55
C ASN A 107 -3.62 -19.44 -1.14
N PRO A 108 -3.37 -20.21 -0.06
CA PRO A 108 -3.86 -19.87 1.27
C PRO A 108 -3.12 -18.67 1.91
N SER A 109 -1.87 -18.40 1.49
CA SER A 109 -1.06 -17.30 2.03
C SER A 109 -1.47 -15.95 1.45
N THR A 110 -1.75 -15.89 0.16
CA THR A 110 -2.20 -14.67 -0.53
C THR A 110 -3.72 -14.53 -0.57
N GLY A 111 -4.45 -15.61 -0.31
CA GLY A 111 -5.91 -15.66 -0.42
C GLY A 111 -6.43 -15.63 -1.85
N THR A 112 -5.60 -15.94 -2.85
CA THR A 112 -5.99 -15.88 -4.26
C THR A 112 -6.61 -17.19 -4.75
N LEU A 113 -7.53 -17.09 -5.71
CA LEU A 113 -8.08 -18.21 -6.46
C LEU A 113 -7.69 -18.06 -7.93
N SER A 114 -7.06 -19.07 -8.50
CA SER A 114 -6.75 -19.13 -9.93
C SER A 114 -7.38 -20.37 -10.56
N ALA A 115 -7.94 -20.20 -11.75
CA ALA A 115 -8.46 -21.31 -12.54
C ALA A 115 -8.56 -20.97 -14.02
N GLU A 116 -8.66 -21.99 -14.86
CA GLU A 116 -8.98 -21.81 -16.27
C GLU A 116 -10.49 -21.59 -16.44
N VAL A 117 -10.83 -20.43 -16.99
CA VAL A 117 -12.20 -20.01 -17.27
C VAL A 117 -12.25 -19.56 -18.73
N GLU A 118 -13.06 -20.25 -19.53
CA GLU A 118 -13.23 -19.96 -20.97
C GLU A 118 -11.90 -19.98 -21.77
N GLY A 119 -10.99 -20.90 -21.43
CA GLY A 119 -9.70 -21.04 -22.12
C GLY A 119 -8.64 -20.02 -21.71
N LYS A 120 -8.88 -19.25 -20.64
CA LYS A 120 -7.92 -18.29 -20.07
C LYS A 120 -7.79 -18.48 -18.57
N THR A 121 -6.57 -18.42 -18.06
CA THR A 121 -6.34 -18.37 -16.61
C THR A 121 -6.89 -17.04 -16.06
N LYS A 122 -7.86 -17.11 -15.16
CA LYS A 122 -8.36 -15.97 -14.39
C LYS A 122 -7.89 -16.12 -12.94
N THR A 123 -7.39 -15.03 -12.37
CA THR A 123 -6.96 -14.94 -10.97
C THR A 123 -7.83 -13.94 -10.23
N PHE A 124 -8.37 -14.37 -9.09
CA PHE A 124 -9.23 -13.58 -8.22
C PHE A 124 -8.49 -13.27 -6.92
N HIS A 125 -8.60 -12.02 -6.48
CA HIS A 125 -7.96 -11.49 -5.31
C HIS A 125 -8.99 -11.10 -4.24
N LEU A 126 -8.60 -11.10 -2.98
CA LEU A 126 -9.50 -10.72 -1.88
C LEU A 126 -10.05 -9.30 -2.02
N SER A 127 -9.21 -8.38 -2.53
CA SER A 127 -9.51 -6.95 -2.71
C SER A 127 -9.98 -6.60 -4.12
N ASP A 128 -10.30 -7.57 -4.97
CA ASP A 128 -10.87 -7.26 -6.27
C ASP A 128 -12.38 -6.97 -6.18
N THR A 129 -12.95 -6.55 -7.31
CA THR A 129 -14.38 -6.25 -7.44
C THR A 129 -15.23 -7.49 -7.74
N SER A 130 -14.64 -8.68 -7.89
CA SER A 130 -15.35 -9.93 -8.22
C SER A 130 -16.24 -10.43 -7.07
N GLY A 131 -15.90 -10.05 -5.84
CA GLY A 131 -16.57 -10.51 -4.63
C GLY A 131 -15.99 -11.79 -4.04
N TRP A 132 -14.84 -12.28 -4.54
CA TRP A 132 -14.15 -13.45 -3.98
C TRP A 132 -13.91 -13.32 -2.47
N GLY A 133 -13.44 -12.16 -2.00
CA GLY A 133 -13.21 -11.93 -0.56
C GLY A 133 -14.46 -12.04 0.32
N GLN A 134 -15.67 -11.87 -0.25
CA GLN A 134 -16.94 -11.91 0.47
C GLN A 134 -17.48 -13.33 0.63
N ILE A 135 -16.92 -14.31 -0.08
CA ILE A 135 -17.42 -15.70 -0.08
C ILE A 135 -16.37 -16.74 0.29
N SER A 136 -15.08 -16.36 0.34
CA SER A 136 -13.97 -17.30 0.46
C SER A 136 -13.44 -17.52 1.88
N GLY A 137 -13.86 -16.73 2.88
CA GLY A 137 -13.26 -16.75 4.23
C GLY A 137 -13.10 -18.16 4.82
N PRO A 138 -14.19 -18.90 5.09
CA PRO A 138 -14.11 -20.25 5.66
C PRO A 138 -13.34 -21.26 4.80
N LEU A 139 -13.41 -21.11 3.47
CA LEU A 139 -12.68 -21.95 2.52
C LEU A 139 -11.17 -21.71 2.62
N LEU A 140 -10.74 -20.45 2.74
CA LEU A 140 -9.35 -20.06 2.93
C LEU A 140 -8.83 -20.46 4.30
N ASP A 141 -9.65 -20.35 5.34
CA ASP A 141 -9.28 -20.80 6.69
C ASP A 141 -9.01 -22.32 6.69
N ALA A 142 -9.86 -23.10 6.00
CA ALA A 142 -9.63 -24.55 5.87
C ALA A 142 -8.37 -24.83 5.03
N ALA A 143 -8.19 -24.08 3.94
CA ALA A 143 -7.03 -24.20 3.08
C ALA A 143 -5.71 -23.89 3.81
N LYS A 144 -5.69 -22.90 4.72
CA LYS A 144 -4.53 -22.56 5.56
C LYS A 144 -4.17 -23.68 6.53
N VAL A 145 -5.16 -24.40 7.05
CA VAL A 145 -4.92 -25.57 7.91
C VAL A 145 -4.37 -26.76 7.10
N ILE A 146 -4.91 -26.97 5.90
CA ILE A 146 -4.50 -28.07 5.00
C ILE A 146 -3.10 -27.84 4.43
N ALA A 147 -2.82 -26.61 3.97
CA ALA A 147 -1.57 -26.21 3.35
C ALA A 147 -1.03 -24.91 3.98
N PRO A 148 -0.49 -24.98 5.21
CA PRO A 148 0.03 -23.81 5.90
C PRO A 148 1.32 -23.29 5.25
N GLY A 149 1.62 -22.01 5.51
CA GLY A 149 2.83 -21.33 5.02
C GLY A 149 2.77 -20.95 3.53
N ASN A 150 3.89 -20.47 3.00
CA ASN A 150 4.01 -20.07 1.59
C ASN A 150 4.39 -21.26 0.69
N ASN A 151 3.59 -22.34 0.74
CA ASN A 151 3.93 -23.61 0.10
C ASN A 151 3.36 -23.78 -1.32
N GLY A 152 2.87 -22.68 -1.91
CA GLY A 152 2.21 -22.61 -3.20
C GLY A 152 0.72 -22.90 -3.12
N ASP A 153 0.11 -23.14 -4.29
CA ASP A 153 -1.34 -23.31 -4.40
C ASP A 153 -1.80 -24.70 -3.94
N LEU A 154 -2.88 -24.71 -3.16
CA LEU A 154 -3.66 -25.90 -2.84
C LEU A 154 -4.58 -26.25 -4.02
N ARG A 155 -4.37 -27.44 -4.58
CA ARG A 155 -5.23 -28.04 -5.61
C ARG A 155 -5.82 -29.34 -5.08
N VAL A 156 -7.14 -29.44 -5.10
CA VAL A 156 -7.89 -30.58 -4.56
C VAL A 156 -8.77 -31.15 -5.66
N ARG A 157 -8.59 -32.42 -6.00
CA ARG A 157 -9.46 -33.10 -6.97
C ARG A 157 -10.60 -33.80 -6.22
N LEU A 158 -11.82 -33.35 -6.49
CA LEU A 158 -13.03 -33.87 -5.88
C LEU A 158 -13.66 -34.92 -6.81
N GLY A 159 -13.55 -36.19 -6.45
CA GLY A 159 -14.34 -37.26 -7.04
C GLY A 159 -15.62 -37.50 -6.23
N LYS A 160 -16.58 -38.21 -6.84
CA LYS A 160 -17.91 -38.51 -6.25
C LYS A 160 -17.84 -38.97 -4.79
N ASP A 161 -16.94 -39.91 -4.50
CA ASP A 161 -16.77 -40.49 -3.16
C ASP A 161 -15.31 -40.44 -2.66
N SER A 162 -14.46 -39.64 -3.31
CA SER A 162 -13.02 -39.60 -3.01
C SER A 162 -12.44 -38.20 -3.12
N ILE A 163 -11.54 -37.83 -2.21
CA ILE A 163 -10.73 -36.61 -2.33
C ILE A 163 -9.29 -37.00 -2.65
N GLN A 164 -8.73 -36.39 -3.67
CA GLN A 164 -7.36 -36.64 -4.11
C GLN A 164 -6.52 -35.36 -4.02
N VAL A 165 -5.31 -35.51 -3.46
CA VAL A 165 -4.32 -34.43 -3.31
C VAL A 165 -2.92 -34.93 -3.70
N SER A 166 -1.97 -34.02 -3.87
CA SER A 166 -0.57 -34.39 -4.13
C SER A 166 0.13 -34.90 -2.86
N ALA A 167 1.22 -35.66 -3.04
CA ALA A 167 2.08 -36.07 -1.94
C ALA A 167 2.68 -34.87 -1.17
N LYS A 168 2.86 -33.72 -1.84
CA LYS A 168 3.31 -32.48 -1.19
C LYS A 168 2.30 -31.94 -0.18
N VAL A 169 1.00 -32.01 -0.50
CA VAL A 169 -0.06 -31.58 0.43
C VAL A 169 -0.07 -32.46 1.68
N VAL A 170 0.01 -33.79 1.50
CA VAL A 170 0.10 -34.72 2.64
C VAL A 170 1.35 -34.47 3.47
N ALA A 171 2.52 -34.33 2.83
CA ALA A 171 3.79 -34.05 3.51
C ALA A 171 3.72 -32.74 4.31
N ASN A 172 3.22 -31.66 3.68
CA ASN A 172 3.09 -30.36 4.32
C ASN A 172 2.13 -30.42 5.50
N PHE A 173 0.97 -31.05 5.34
CA PHE A 173 0.04 -31.24 6.44
C PHE A 173 0.71 -32.05 7.57
N GLU A 174 1.34 -33.18 7.29
CA GLU A 174 1.82 -34.11 8.33
C GLU A 174 3.13 -33.73 9.01
N GLY A 175 3.74 -32.58 8.69
CA GLY A 175 4.98 -32.21 9.37
C GLY A 175 6.25 -32.73 8.71
N VAL A 176 6.15 -33.48 7.61
CA VAL A 176 7.25 -34.29 7.08
C VAL A 176 7.81 -33.72 5.77
N PRO A 177 9.13 -33.84 5.52
CA PRO A 177 9.70 -33.46 4.24
C PRO A 177 9.30 -34.50 3.17
N LEU A 178 8.95 -34.00 1.98
CA LEU A 178 8.79 -34.86 0.80
C LEU A 178 10.18 -35.24 0.29
N PRO A 179 10.53 -36.54 0.16
CA PRO A 179 11.87 -36.94 -0.20
C PRO A 179 12.19 -36.53 -1.64
N GLN A 180 13.43 -36.06 -1.84
CA GLN A 180 13.94 -35.62 -3.14
C GLN A 180 14.93 -36.64 -3.74
N THR A 181 15.56 -37.46 -2.89
CA THR A 181 16.53 -38.48 -3.34
C THR A 181 16.14 -39.89 -2.91
N LEU A 182 16.67 -40.90 -3.59
CA LEU A 182 16.41 -42.31 -3.29
C LEU A 182 16.90 -42.69 -1.89
N SER A 183 17.99 -42.07 -1.44
CA SER A 183 18.51 -42.25 -0.09
C SER A 183 17.54 -41.70 0.97
N GLN A 184 17.03 -40.48 0.77
CA GLN A 184 16.04 -39.86 1.65
C GLN A 184 14.74 -40.67 1.70
N ALA A 185 14.20 -41.08 0.53
CA ALA A 185 13.00 -41.91 0.47
C ALA A 185 13.19 -43.24 1.20
N ARG A 186 14.33 -43.94 0.99
CA ARG A 186 14.63 -45.20 1.71
C ARG A 186 14.80 -45.01 3.21
N ALA A 187 15.36 -43.89 3.65
CA ALA A 187 15.49 -43.58 5.08
C ALA A 187 14.11 -43.30 5.71
N GLN A 188 13.29 -42.49 5.04
CA GLN A 188 11.95 -42.14 5.50
C GLN A 188 11.01 -43.36 5.50
N ILE A 189 11.04 -44.18 4.45
CA ILE A 189 10.26 -45.44 4.38
C ILE A 189 10.67 -46.36 5.52
N ARG A 190 11.97 -46.63 5.73
CA ARG A 190 12.42 -47.49 6.85
C ARG A 190 12.02 -46.97 8.22
N HIS A 191 11.95 -45.66 8.39
CA HIS A 191 11.55 -45.03 9.65
C HIS A 191 10.03 -45.11 9.91
N LEU A 192 9.22 -45.02 8.85
CA LEU A 192 7.76 -44.94 8.95
C LEU A 192 7.03 -46.25 8.64
N GLU A 193 7.64 -47.21 7.94
CA GLU A 193 6.98 -48.46 7.49
C GLU A 193 6.51 -49.37 8.63
N HIS A 194 7.07 -49.20 9.82
CA HIS A 194 6.69 -49.94 11.03
C HIS A 194 5.77 -49.15 11.97
N LYS A 195 5.30 -47.96 11.56
CA LYS A 195 4.41 -47.11 12.35
C LYS A 195 2.98 -47.19 11.84
N ASP A 196 2.05 -46.98 12.75
CA ASP A 196 0.62 -46.90 12.42
C ASP A 196 0.19 -45.49 12.01
N THR A 197 0.99 -44.45 12.30
CA THR A 197 0.76 -43.03 11.93
C THR A 197 2.07 -42.30 11.63
N PHE A 198 1.97 -41.09 11.07
CA PHE A 198 3.09 -40.15 11.00
C PHE A 198 3.63 -39.81 12.39
N ASP A 199 4.85 -39.28 12.43
CA ASP A 199 5.45 -38.76 13.64
C ASP A 199 4.65 -37.55 14.16
N PRO A 200 4.52 -37.38 15.49
CA PRO A 200 3.91 -36.19 16.04
C PRO A 200 4.64 -34.93 15.57
N ILE A 201 3.87 -33.93 15.16
CA ILE A 201 4.43 -32.63 14.77
C ILE A 201 5.08 -31.97 16.00
N PRO A 202 6.30 -31.40 15.87
CA PRO A 202 6.98 -30.72 16.96
C PRO A 202 6.12 -29.60 17.58
N ALA A 203 6.16 -29.47 18.90
CA ALA A 203 5.35 -28.48 19.62
C ALA A 203 5.73 -27.02 19.31
N ASP A 204 6.95 -26.80 18.81
CA ASP A 204 7.50 -25.51 18.38
C ASP A 204 7.22 -25.17 16.91
N ASP A 205 6.53 -26.06 16.17
CA ASP A 205 6.11 -25.79 14.80
C ASP A 205 5.01 -24.71 14.76
N ARG A 206 5.45 -23.48 14.49
CA ARG A 206 4.56 -22.31 14.39
C ARG A 206 3.63 -22.32 13.18
N LEU A 207 3.94 -23.12 12.14
CA LEU A 207 3.10 -23.23 10.95
C LEU A 207 1.96 -24.23 11.17
N ARG A 208 2.15 -25.21 12.07
CA ARG A 208 1.23 -26.35 12.27
C ARG A 208 0.90 -26.59 13.75
N PRO A 209 0.41 -25.59 14.50
CA PRO A 209 0.12 -25.77 15.91
C PRO A 209 -1.01 -26.79 16.11
N ALA A 210 -0.80 -27.73 17.03
CA ALA A 210 -1.74 -28.84 17.28
C ALA A 210 -3.15 -28.36 17.70
N SER A 211 -3.25 -27.20 18.34
CA SER A 211 -4.54 -26.56 18.69
C SER A 211 -5.39 -26.27 17.45
N SER A 212 -4.79 -25.71 16.40
CA SER A 212 -5.46 -25.33 15.15
C SER A 212 -5.97 -26.49 14.30
N ARG A 213 -5.52 -27.71 14.60
CA ARG A 213 -5.81 -28.94 13.83
C ARG A 213 -6.58 -29.98 14.63
N SER A 214 -6.97 -29.62 15.84
CA SER A 214 -7.74 -30.47 16.75
C SER A 214 -9.18 -30.66 16.25
N ALA A 215 -9.85 -31.70 16.76
CA ALA A 215 -11.28 -31.91 16.50
C ALA A 215 -12.14 -30.72 17.01
N GLN A 216 -11.69 -30.05 18.08
CA GLN A 216 -12.34 -28.84 18.58
C GLN A 216 -12.20 -27.68 17.58
N ALA A 217 -11.00 -27.42 17.04
CA ALA A 217 -10.79 -26.39 16.03
C ALA A 217 -11.60 -26.66 14.75
N LEU A 218 -11.69 -27.92 14.33
CA LEU A 218 -12.54 -28.32 13.20
C LEU A 218 -14.02 -27.98 13.46
N GLN A 219 -14.52 -28.25 14.67
CA GLN A 219 -15.90 -27.94 15.06
C GLN A 219 -16.16 -26.43 15.18
N GLU A 220 -15.22 -25.68 15.75
CA GLU A 220 -15.28 -24.21 15.81
C GLU A 220 -15.34 -23.61 14.41
N GLN A 221 -14.53 -24.11 13.48
CA GLN A 221 -14.54 -23.63 12.10
C GLN A 221 -15.85 -23.95 11.38
N GLN A 222 -16.45 -25.13 11.60
CA GLN A 222 -17.78 -25.45 11.08
C GLN A 222 -18.85 -24.47 11.59
N HIS A 223 -18.79 -24.11 12.89
CA HIS A 223 -19.71 -23.15 13.48
C HIS A 223 -19.52 -21.74 12.90
N ASN A 224 -18.27 -21.29 12.80
CA ASN A 224 -17.92 -19.99 12.24
C ASN A 224 -18.32 -19.88 10.76
N ALA A 225 -18.13 -20.96 9.99
CA ALA A 225 -18.54 -21.02 8.59
C ALA A 225 -20.05 -20.88 8.42
N ALA A 226 -20.86 -21.53 9.26
CA ALA A 226 -22.32 -21.41 9.21
C ALA A 226 -22.76 -19.95 9.46
N LYS A 227 -22.15 -19.28 10.45
CA LYS A 227 -22.38 -17.87 10.75
C LYS A 227 -21.97 -16.97 9.57
N TYR A 228 -20.79 -17.19 9.00
CA TYR A 228 -20.27 -16.44 7.85
C TYR A 228 -21.18 -16.56 6.62
N TYR A 229 -21.51 -17.79 6.20
CA TYR A 229 -22.34 -18.00 5.02
C TYR A 229 -23.78 -17.53 5.17
N SER A 230 -24.25 -17.30 6.41
CA SER A 230 -25.57 -16.72 6.65
C SER A 230 -25.66 -15.23 6.26
N THR A 231 -24.54 -14.50 6.27
CA THR A 231 -24.49 -13.06 5.96
C THR A 231 -23.71 -12.72 4.69
N ALA A 232 -22.81 -13.60 4.23
CA ALA A 232 -22.02 -13.44 3.02
C ALA A 232 -22.84 -13.03 1.76
N PRO A 233 -24.04 -13.59 1.49
CA PRO A 233 -24.84 -13.15 0.34
C PRO A 233 -25.24 -11.67 0.39
N GLN A 234 -25.54 -11.14 1.59
CA GLN A 234 -25.91 -9.75 1.78
C GLN A 234 -24.71 -8.82 1.54
N ALA A 235 -23.55 -9.19 2.08
CA ALA A 235 -22.30 -8.46 1.87
C ALA A 235 -21.88 -8.45 0.39
N LEU A 236 -21.96 -9.61 -0.28
CA LEU A 236 -21.68 -9.72 -1.71
C LEU A 236 -22.64 -8.88 -2.56
N ALA A 237 -23.94 -8.93 -2.26
CA ALA A 237 -24.94 -8.16 -2.99
C ALA A 237 -24.74 -6.65 -2.80
N TYR A 238 -24.41 -6.19 -1.59
CA TYR A 238 -24.07 -4.79 -1.35
C TYR A 238 -22.78 -4.38 -2.07
N LYS A 239 -21.72 -5.21 -2.03
CA LYS A 239 -20.47 -4.94 -2.77
C LYS A 239 -20.73 -4.74 -4.25
N ARG A 240 -21.51 -5.63 -4.87
CA ARG A 240 -21.91 -5.53 -6.28
C ARG A 240 -22.65 -4.24 -6.56
N LEU A 241 -23.61 -3.88 -5.71
CA LEU A 241 -24.38 -2.65 -5.84
C LEU A 241 -23.48 -1.42 -5.73
N ALA A 242 -22.55 -1.39 -4.76
CA ALA A 242 -21.62 -0.28 -4.58
C ALA A 242 -20.62 -0.13 -5.74
N VAL A 243 -20.08 -1.26 -6.22
CA VAL A 243 -19.19 -1.31 -7.39
C VAL A 243 -19.95 -0.89 -8.66
N ASP A 244 -21.20 -1.32 -8.85
CA ASP A 244 -22.04 -0.93 -9.98
C ASP A 244 -22.28 0.59 -9.99
N VAL A 245 -22.62 1.19 -8.84
CA VAL A 245 -22.76 2.65 -8.72
C VAL A 245 -21.45 3.36 -9.07
N ALA A 246 -20.32 2.88 -8.54
CA ALA A 246 -19.01 3.48 -8.78
C ALA A 246 -18.57 3.40 -10.25
N ASN A 247 -18.75 2.24 -10.89
CA ASN A 247 -18.35 2.01 -12.28
C ASN A 247 -19.21 2.77 -13.30
N ASN A 248 -20.49 3.01 -12.99
CA ASN A 248 -21.41 3.70 -13.90
C ASN A 248 -21.50 5.21 -13.65
N LEU A 249 -20.89 5.71 -12.57
CA LEU A 249 -20.78 7.14 -12.30
C LEU A 249 -19.96 7.82 -13.41
N PRO A 250 -20.50 8.85 -14.09
CA PRO A 250 -19.77 9.53 -15.16
C PRO A 250 -18.54 10.29 -14.64
N ASN A 251 -17.37 10.00 -15.20
CA ASN A 251 -16.12 10.71 -14.90
C ASN A 251 -15.84 11.78 -15.95
N THR A 252 -16.08 13.05 -15.61
CA THR A 252 -15.92 14.21 -16.51
C THR A 252 -14.53 14.31 -17.12
N ARG A 253 -13.46 14.03 -16.35
CA ARG A 253 -12.09 14.13 -16.86
C ARG A 253 -11.74 12.99 -17.81
N ALA A 254 -12.23 11.77 -17.54
CA ALA A 254 -12.07 10.64 -18.44
C ALA A 254 -12.83 10.86 -19.75
N GLU A 255 -14.03 11.45 -19.69
CA GLU A 255 -14.79 11.82 -20.90
C GLU A 255 -14.13 12.97 -21.67
N ALA A 256 -13.55 13.96 -20.98
CA ALA A 256 -12.75 15.00 -21.62
C ALA A 256 -11.49 14.41 -22.29
N LYS A 257 -10.87 13.38 -21.69
CA LYS A 257 -9.75 12.66 -22.30
C LYS A 257 -10.17 11.98 -23.60
N LYS A 258 -11.28 11.23 -23.59
CA LYS A 258 -11.83 10.62 -24.81
C LYS A 258 -12.08 11.66 -25.89
N TRP A 259 -12.70 12.78 -25.53
CA TRP A 259 -12.92 13.89 -26.45
C TRP A 259 -11.62 14.45 -27.02
N ALA A 260 -10.59 14.65 -26.19
CA ALA A 260 -9.29 15.14 -26.63
C ALA A 260 -8.55 14.12 -27.52
N ASP A 261 -8.59 12.83 -27.19
CA ASP A 261 -8.01 11.75 -27.99
C ASP A 261 -8.68 11.69 -29.38
N ASP A 262 -10.02 11.75 -29.43
CA ASP A 262 -10.80 11.79 -30.68
C ASP A 262 -10.47 13.03 -31.51
N LEU A 263 -10.28 14.18 -30.85
CA LEU A 263 -9.93 15.44 -31.50
C LEU A 263 -8.51 15.38 -32.09
N LEU A 264 -7.53 14.85 -31.35
CA LEU A 264 -6.17 14.65 -31.84
C LEU A 264 -6.13 13.65 -33.00
N LEU A 265 -6.84 12.53 -32.89
CA LEU A 265 -6.95 11.54 -33.97
C LEU A 265 -7.54 12.16 -35.24
N LYS A 266 -8.60 12.97 -35.09
CA LYS A 266 -9.24 13.64 -36.23
C LYS A 266 -8.34 14.67 -36.90
N LEU A 267 -7.62 15.47 -36.11
CA LEU A 267 -6.80 16.57 -36.64
C LEU A 267 -5.43 16.11 -37.15
N THR A 268 -4.87 15.04 -36.59
CA THR A 268 -3.51 14.57 -36.92
C THR A 268 -3.49 13.25 -37.72
N GLY A 269 -4.60 12.51 -37.74
CA GLY A 269 -4.68 11.18 -38.32
C GLY A 269 -3.97 10.08 -37.51
N LYS A 270 -3.48 10.38 -36.30
CA LYS A 270 -2.73 9.46 -35.45
C LYS A 270 -3.36 9.35 -34.05
N PRO A 271 -3.41 8.16 -33.44
CA PRO A 271 -3.78 8.04 -32.04
C PRO A 271 -2.65 8.61 -31.18
N ILE A 272 -2.94 9.70 -30.47
CA ILE A 272 -2.01 10.35 -29.53
C ILE A 272 -2.72 10.38 -28.18
N ASP A 273 -2.03 9.94 -27.12
CA ASP A 273 -2.55 10.03 -25.76
C ASP A 273 -2.59 11.50 -25.32
N SER A 274 -3.79 12.07 -25.22
CA SER A 274 -3.99 13.48 -24.87
C SER A 274 -3.48 13.88 -23.49
N ASP A 275 -3.27 12.92 -22.56
CA ASP A 275 -2.68 13.21 -21.25
C ASP A 275 -1.17 13.49 -21.31
N THR A 276 -0.53 13.19 -22.45
CA THR A 276 0.87 13.51 -22.74
C THR A 276 1.04 14.81 -23.53
N VAL A 277 -0.07 15.47 -23.90
CA VAL A 277 -0.08 16.70 -24.70
C VAL A 277 -0.44 17.88 -23.82
N TYR A 278 0.37 18.93 -23.85
CA TYR A 278 0.21 20.14 -23.07
C TYR A 278 -0.11 21.34 -23.96
N LEU A 279 -1.18 22.07 -23.63
CA LEU A 279 -1.44 23.41 -24.14
C LEU A 279 -0.70 24.41 -23.24
N ASN A 280 0.42 24.91 -23.73
CA ASN A 280 1.25 25.89 -23.05
C ASN A 280 0.95 27.29 -23.59
N ARG A 281 0.67 28.24 -22.69
CA ARG A 281 0.34 29.64 -23.02
C ARG A 281 1.42 30.60 -22.52
N PHE A 282 1.78 31.54 -23.38
CA PHE A 282 2.89 32.48 -23.25
C PHE A 282 2.40 33.93 -23.42
N LYS A 283 3.30 34.91 -23.31
CA LYS A 283 3.00 36.33 -23.52
C LYS A 283 3.30 36.83 -24.94
N GLY A 284 3.74 35.94 -25.82
CA GLY A 284 4.20 36.22 -27.19
C GLY A 284 5.11 35.09 -27.69
N GLY A 285 5.75 35.24 -28.84
CA GLY A 285 6.66 34.23 -29.40
C GLY A 285 7.68 34.82 -30.38
N GLU A 286 8.68 34.02 -30.72
CA GLU A 286 9.71 34.33 -31.72
C GLU A 286 9.43 33.55 -33.01
N SER A 287 9.64 34.17 -34.18
CA SER A 287 9.35 33.53 -35.46
C SER A 287 10.27 32.31 -35.66
N ALA A 288 9.69 31.15 -35.96
CA ALA A 288 10.43 29.91 -36.17
C ALA A 288 9.73 28.96 -37.14
N ASP A 289 10.45 27.93 -37.61
CA ASP A 289 9.91 26.87 -38.47
C ASP A 289 9.19 25.79 -37.64
N THR A 290 8.09 26.20 -37.01
CA THR A 290 7.22 25.38 -36.16
C THR A 290 5.80 25.29 -36.74
N ALA A 291 4.97 24.41 -36.19
CA ALA A 291 3.59 24.23 -36.62
C ALA A 291 2.78 25.54 -36.51
N THR A 292 3.02 26.34 -35.48
CA THR A 292 2.39 27.65 -35.25
C THR A 292 3.09 28.79 -35.99
N GLY A 293 4.35 28.60 -36.39
CA GLY A 293 5.24 29.66 -36.88
C GLY A 293 5.98 30.41 -35.77
N TRP A 294 5.80 29.99 -34.51
CA TRP A 294 6.37 30.61 -33.32
C TRP A 294 7.10 29.58 -32.43
N GLU A 295 8.16 30.03 -31.76
CA GLU A 295 8.81 29.33 -30.65
C GLU A 295 8.89 30.23 -29.41
N HIS A 296 9.06 29.61 -28.24
CA HIS A 296 9.07 30.27 -26.94
C HIS A 296 10.31 29.80 -26.15
N THR A 297 11.44 30.40 -26.47
CA THR A 297 12.78 29.99 -26.00
C THR A 297 13.15 30.58 -24.64
N PHE A 298 12.71 31.80 -24.32
CA PHE A 298 13.16 32.55 -23.13
C PHE A 298 12.09 32.85 -22.08
N GLN A 299 10.96 32.15 -22.12
CA GLN A 299 9.87 32.37 -21.16
C GLN A 299 9.19 31.05 -20.80
N GLU A 300 8.81 30.94 -19.53
CA GLU A 300 7.92 29.86 -19.10
C GLU A 300 6.47 30.20 -19.47
N PRO A 301 5.65 29.19 -19.77
CA PRO A 301 4.23 29.42 -19.97
C PRO A 301 3.62 29.85 -18.63
N TRP A 302 2.79 30.88 -18.68
CA TRP A 302 2.02 31.31 -17.51
C TRP A 302 0.85 30.36 -17.23
N SER A 303 0.52 29.48 -18.19
CA SER A 303 -0.42 28.37 -18.04
C SER A 303 0.06 27.17 -18.85
N SER A 304 0.19 26.01 -18.20
CA SER A 304 0.54 24.73 -18.82
C SER A 304 -0.48 23.69 -18.36
N LEU A 305 -1.37 23.27 -19.27
CA LEU A 305 -2.44 22.32 -18.96
C LEU A 305 -2.37 21.14 -19.92
N ARG A 306 -2.65 19.93 -19.43
CA ARG A 306 -2.88 18.80 -20.34
C ARG A 306 -4.09 19.11 -21.23
N LEU A 307 -4.08 18.58 -22.44
CA LEU A 307 -5.09 18.92 -23.44
C LEU A 307 -6.53 18.71 -22.95
N PRO A 308 -6.90 17.60 -22.27
CA PRO A 308 -8.26 17.43 -21.79
C PRO A 308 -8.66 18.49 -20.74
N ASP A 309 -7.72 18.90 -19.88
CA ASP A 309 -7.94 19.96 -18.89
C ASP A 309 -8.09 21.34 -19.55
N ALA A 310 -7.32 21.59 -20.60
CA ALA A 310 -7.43 22.80 -21.40
C ALA A 310 -8.78 22.90 -22.10
N LEU A 311 -9.29 21.78 -22.62
CA LEU A 311 -10.62 21.72 -23.24
C LEU A 311 -11.74 22.00 -22.23
N LEU A 312 -11.66 21.42 -21.01
CA LEU A 312 -12.61 21.70 -19.93
C LEU A 312 -12.57 23.16 -19.47
N LYS A 313 -11.42 23.83 -19.58
CA LYS A 313 -11.26 25.25 -19.23
C LYS A 313 -11.87 26.21 -20.26
N ASN A 314 -12.21 25.73 -21.46
CA ASN A 314 -12.65 26.51 -22.62
C ASN A 314 -11.63 27.55 -23.13
N PHE A 315 -11.77 27.95 -24.40
CA PHE A 315 -11.02 29.04 -25.02
C PHE A 315 -11.74 30.39 -24.82
N SER A 316 -10.98 31.46 -24.61
CA SER A 316 -11.50 32.82 -24.35
C SER A 316 -11.81 33.60 -25.63
N GLU A 317 -12.60 34.68 -25.54
CA GLU A 317 -12.85 35.58 -26.70
C GLU A 317 -11.54 36.13 -27.31
N HIS A 318 -10.51 36.35 -26.50
CA HIS A 318 -9.19 36.79 -26.96
C HIS A 318 -8.50 35.74 -27.85
N ASP A 319 -8.72 34.46 -27.55
CA ASP A 319 -8.14 33.35 -28.33
C ASP A 319 -8.74 33.24 -29.74
N TRP A 320 -9.98 33.73 -29.92
CA TRP A 320 -10.68 33.75 -31.20
C TRP A 320 -10.19 34.83 -32.17
N VAL A 321 -9.36 35.77 -31.70
CA VAL A 321 -8.74 36.76 -32.58
C VAL A 321 -7.77 36.04 -33.51
N PRO A 322 -7.93 36.15 -34.85
CA PRO A 322 -7.09 35.40 -35.79
C PRO A 322 -5.59 35.61 -35.55
N GLY A 323 -4.87 34.52 -35.32
CA GLY A 323 -3.42 34.53 -35.10
C GLY A 323 -2.98 34.76 -33.65
N ASN A 324 -3.84 35.26 -32.75
CA ASN A 324 -3.45 35.51 -31.36
C ASN A 324 -3.14 34.20 -30.62
N LEU A 325 -4.05 33.22 -30.67
CA LEU A 325 -3.85 31.97 -29.94
C LEU A 325 -2.62 31.20 -30.44
N ASP A 326 -2.32 31.21 -31.74
CA ASP A 326 -1.14 30.52 -32.29
C ASP A 326 0.17 31.27 -32.02
N LEU A 327 0.11 32.58 -31.77
CA LEU A 327 1.26 33.39 -31.30
C LEU A 327 1.50 33.23 -29.80
N GLU A 328 0.44 33.09 -29.01
CA GLU A 328 0.50 33.08 -27.55
C GLU A 328 0.41 31.67 -26.97
N ALA A 329 0.30 30.62 -27.80
CA ALA A 329 0.23 29.25 -27.32
C ALA A 329 0.79 28.25 -28.35
N GLY A 330 1.12 27.06 -27.85
CA GLY A 330 1.47 25.89 -28.65
C GLY A 330 1.09 24.60 -27.94
N LEU A 331 1.01 23.51 -28.71
CA LEU A 331 0.87 22.15 -28.18
C LEU A 331 2.23 21.49 -28.10
N TYR A 332 2.57 20.93 -26.93
CA TYR A 332 3.88 20.35 -26.66
C TYR A 332 3.77 19.01 -25.93
N THR A 333 4.81 18.19 -26.01
CA THR A 333 4.94 16.97 -25.20
C THR A 333 5.45 17.23 -23.78
N GLN A 334 5.82 18.48 -23.48
CA GLN A 334 6.44 18.88 -22.24
C GLN A 334 5.59 19.92 -21.48
N PRO A 335 5.47 19.81 -20.14
CA PRO A 335 4.83 20.82 -19.30
C PRO A 335 5.73 22.06 -19.12
N ALA A 336 5.29 23.00 -18.29
CA ALA A 336 6.11 24.09 -17.75
C ALA A 336 7.47 23.59 -17.19
N GLY A 337 8.53 24.40 -17.27
CA GLY A 337 9.86 24.10 -16.76
C GLY A 337 10.95 23.92 -17.83
N GLN A 338 10.66 24.22 -19.09
CA GLN A 338 11.58 24.04 -20.21
C GLN A 338 12.32 25.32 -20.66
N SER A 339 12.02 26.51 -20.12
CA SER A 339 12.63 27.77 -20.59
C SER A 339 14.15 27.78 -20.47
N ASP A 340 14.69 27.10 -19.46
CA ASP A 340 16.14 27.00 -19.24
C ASP A 340 16.77 25.80 -19.97
N LYS A 341 15.95 24.98 -20.67
CA LYS A 341 16.33 23.71 -21.32
C LYS A 341 16.11 23.76 -22.85
N GLY A 342 16.18 24.94 -23.45
CA GLY A 342 15.93 25.15 -24.89
C GLY A 342 14.51 25.57 -25.24
N GLY A 343 13.64 25.75 -24.25
CA GLY A 343 12.30 26.31 -24.38
C GLY A 343 11.33 25.42 -25.17
N TYR A 344 10.37 26.05 -25.82
CA TYR A 344 9.28 25.37 -26.52
C TYR A 344 9.35 25.68 -28.00
N GLY A 345 9.55 24.66 -28.84
CA GLY A 345 9.78 24.84 -30.28
C GLY A 345 9.67 23.53 -31.04
N LYS A 346 10.28 23.44 -32.23
CA LYS A 346 10.10 22.30 -33.14
C LYS A 346 10.45 20.93 -32.53
N HIS A 347 11.38 20.89 -31.58
CA HIS A 347 11.91 19.67 -30.97
C HIS A 347 10.95 19.02 -29.96
N ASN A 348 9.99 19.77 -29.40
CA ASN A 348 9.01 19.25 -28.43
C ASN A 348 7.56 19.61 -28.79
N GLN A 349 7.32 20.17 -29.98
CA GLN A 349 5.98 20.49 -30.47
C GLN A 349 5.18 19.23 -30.83
N ILE A 350 3.86 19.35 -30.70
CA ILE A 350 2.93 18.58 -31.50
C ILE A 350 2.67 19.38 -32.78
N ASP A 351 2.75 18.72 -33.95
CA ASP A 351 2.58 19.36 -35.26
C ASP A 351 1.10 19.67 -35.55
N LEU A 352 0.52 20.55 -34.73
CA LEU A 352 -0.87 20.95 -34.72
C LEU A 352 -1.02 22.35 -34.11
N LYS A 353 -1.75 23.24 -34.77
CA LYS A 353 -1.99 24.59 -34.25
C LYS A 353 -3.07 24.58 -33.15
N PRO A 354 -2.87 25.30 -32.03
CA PRO A 354 -3.92 25.50 -31.02
C PRO A 354 -5.23 26.05 -31.59
N SER A 355 -5.19 26.93 -32.59
CA SER A 355 -6.40 27.45 -33.26
C SER A 355 -7.20 26.36 -33.97
N GLN A 356 -6.55 25.33 -34.53
CA GLN A 356 -7.23 24.19 -35.14
C GLN A 356 -7.94 23.35 -34.08
N VAL A 357 -7.29 23.13 -32.93
CA VAL A 357 -7.90 22.47 -31.78
C VAL A 357 -9.12 23.23 -31.30
N MET A 358 -9.00 24.55 -31.10
CA MET A 358 -10.09 25.42 -30.67
C MET A 358 -11.28 25.40 -31.65
N HIS A 359 -11.02 25.52 -32.96
CA HIS A 359 -12.08 25.52 -33.97
C HIS A 359 -12.80 24.16 -34.07
N GLU A 360 -12.07 23.06 -33.90
CA GLU A 360 -12.65 21.73 -33.93
C GLU A 360 -13.40 21.40 -32.63
N SER A 361 -12.85 21.79 -31.48
CA SER A 361 -13.48 21.59 -30.17
C SER A 361 -14.82 22.32 -30.06
N TRP A 362 -14.95 23.49 -30.69
CA TRP A 362 -16.19 24.27 -30.69
C TRP A 362 -17.40 23.54 -31.29
N LYS A 363 -17.17 22.52 -32.13
CA LYS A 363 -18.23 21.71 -32.73
C LYS A 363 -18.80 20.68 -31.77
N THR A 364 -18.17 20.46 -30.63
CA THR A 364 -18.61 19.53 -29.59
C THR A 364 -19.33 20.28 -28.47
N ASP A 365 -20.58 19.92 -28.23
CA ASP A 365 -21.32 20.35 -27.03
C ASP A 365 -21.05 19.37 -25.87
N PHE A 366 -19.90 19.54 -25.23
CA PHE A 366 -19.45 18.67 -24.14
C PHE A 366 -20.34 18.78 -22.89
N GLN A 367 -20.89 19.98 -22.61
CA GLN A 367 -21.83 20.17 -21.51
C GLN A 367 -23.07 19.29 -21.68
N THR A 368 -23.75 19.38 -22.83
CA THR A 368 -24.94 18.57 -23.11
C THR A 368 -24.64 17.07 -23.04
N GLN A 369 -23.49 16.62 -23.54
CA GLN A 369 -23.08 15.21 -23.45
C GLN A 369 -22.91 14.74 -22.00
N MET A 370 -22.28 15.56 -21.15
CA MET A 370 -22.11 15.23 -19.74
C MET A 370 -23.43 15.27 -18.97
N THR A 371 -24.27 16.29 -19.18
CA THR A 371 -25.60 16.37 -18.59
C THR A 371 -26.43 15.13 -18.93
N GLN A 372 -26.43 14.69 -20.20
CA GLN A 372 -27.12 13.45 -20.60
C GLN A 372 -26.56 12.20 -19.90
N LYS A 373 -25.23 12.09 -19.72
CA LYS A 373 -24.63 10.97 -18.99
C LYS A 373 -25.02 10.98 -17.52
N PHE A 374 -25.02 12.14 -16.87
CA PHE A 374 -25.47 12.29 -15.49
C PHE A 374 -26.96 11.97 -15.33
N ASP A 375 -27.81 12.43 -16.24
CA ASP A 375 -29.24 12.11 -16.23
C ASP A 375 -29.48 10.62 -16.38
N ARG A 376 -28.79 9.94 -17.31
CA ARG A 376 -28.86 8.48 -17.48
C ARG A 376 -28.41 7.76 -16.20
N PHE A 377 -27.30 8.18 -15.61
CA PHE A 377 -26.81 7.61 -14.35
C PHE A 377 -27.86 7.73 -13.25
N TRP A 378 -28.38 8.94 -13.00
CA TRP A 378 -29.37 9.12 -11.94
C TRP A 378 -30.66 8.36 -12.22
N ASN A 379 -31.13 8.33 -13.47
CA ASN A 379 -32.33 7.58 -13.82
C ASN A 379 -32.17 6.07 -13.57
N ALA A 380 -30.96 5.52 -13.70
CA ALA A 380 -30.67 4.10 -13.49
C ALA A 380 -30.24 3.74 -12.05
N HIS A 381 -29.52 4.62 -11.35
CA HIS A 381 -28.81 4.30 -10.12
C HIS A 381 -29.24 5.14 -8.89
N THR A 382 -30.29 5.98 -8.96
CA THR A 382 -30.73 6.80 -7.81
C THR A 382 -30.96 5.98 -6.53
N ASP A 383 -31.72 4.88 -6.60
CA ASP A 383 -32.03 4.07 -5.42
C ASP A 383 -30.80 3.25 -4.94
N ASN A 384 -29.91 2.85 -5.85
CA ASN A 384 -28.66 2.19 -5.48
C ASN A 384 -27.73 3.18 -4.77
N TYR A 385 -27.60 4.42 -5.28
CA TYR A 385 -26.82 5.48 -4.64
C TYR A 385 -27.33 5.79 -3.23
N HIS A 386 -28.66 5.89 -3.07
CA HIS A 386 -29.31 6.01 -1.76
C HIS A 386 -28.89 4.90 -0.79
N THR A 387 -28.90 3.66 -1.26
CA THR A 387 -28.51 2.48 -0.46
C THR A 387 -27.06 2.55 -0.03
N VAL A 388 -26.15 3.00 -0.91
CA VAL A 388 -24.71 3.15 -0.62
C VAL A 388 -24.45 4.20 0.45
N ILE A 389 -25.01 5.41 0.32
CA ILE A 389 -24.81 6.47 1.32
C ILE A 389 -25.40 6.11 2.68
N LYS A 390 -26.52 5.37 2.71
CA LYS A 390 -27.11 4.87 3.95
C LYS A 390 -26.23 3.82 4.62
N GLY A 391 -25.67 2.89 3.84
CA GLY A 391 -24.72 1.90 4.34
C GLY A 391 -23.45 2.56 4.90
N GLU A 392 -22.90 3.55 4.19
CA GLU A 392 -21.74 4.31 4.66
C GLU A 392 -22.00 5.03 5.99
N PHE A 393 -23.11 5.77 6.10
CA PHE A 393 -23.51 6.46 7.32
C PHE A 393 -23.62 5.51 8.51
N VAL A 394 -24.33 4.39 8.34
CA VAL A 394 -24.54 3.40 9.41
C VAL A 394 -23.20 2.75 9.81
N SER A 395 -22.36 2.43 8.83
CA SER A 395 -21.04 1.86 9.08
C SER A 395 -20.17 2.82 9.90
N GLN A 396 -20.08 4.09 9.50
CA GLN A 396 -19.30 5.10 10.19
C GLN A 396 -19.81 5.33 11.63
N ALA A 397 -21.13 5.32 11.83
CA ALA A 397 -21.72 5.48 13.16
C ALA A 397 -21.36 4.31 14.09
N ARG A 398 -21.47 3.07 13.59
CA ARG A 398 -21.11 1.84 14.32
C ARG A 398 -19.61 1.78 14.63
N GLU A 399 -18.77 2.08 13.64
CA GLU A 399 -17.31 2.04 13.79
C GLU A 399 -16.83 3.10 14.81
N GLN A 400 -17.37 4.32 14.74
CA GLN A 400 -17.02 5.38 15.67
C GLN A 400 -17.50 5.09 17.10
N LEU A 401 -18.68 4.48 17.27
CA LEU A 401 -19.13 4.00 18.58
C LEU A 401 -18.18 2.95 19.15
N LYS A 402 -17.79 1.96 18.35
CA LYS A 402 -16.86 0.90 18.76
C LYS A 402 -15.52 1.48 19.23
N LYS A 403 -14.95 2.42 18.45
CA LYS A 403 -13.72 3.14 18.83
C LYS A 403 -13.89 3.93 20.13
N ALA A 404 -15.02 4.61 20.31
CA ALA A 404 -15.28 5.39 21.52
C ALA A 404 -15.45 4.52 22.78
N GLN A 405 -16.02 3.32 22.64
CA GLN A 405 -16.18 2.35 23.73
C GLN A 405 -14.87 1.64 24.09
N ALA A 406 -14.00 1.37 23.12
CA ALA A 406 -12.67 0.80 23.34
C ALA A 406 -11.66 1.80 23.95
N CYS A 407 -11.91 3.10 23.77
CA CYS A 407 -11.06 4.18 24.28
C CYS A 407 -11.05 4.24 25.82
N SER A 408 -9.85 4.23 26.42
CA SER A 408 -9.66 4.35 27.86
C SER A 408 -10.07 5.74 28.38
N PRO A 409 -10.38 5.90 29.68
CA PRO A 409 -10.70 7.22 30.25
C PRO A 409 -9.60 8.27 30.04
N ALA A 410 -8.33 7.86 30.06
CA ALA A 410 -7.19 8.74 29.86
C ALA A 410 -7.07 9.22 28.40
N GLU A 411 -7.22 8.31 27.43
CA GLU A 411 -7.25 8.65 26.01
C GLU A 411 -8.45 9.55 25.67
N ARG A 412 -9.62 9.28 26.25
CA ARG A 412 -10.82 10.10 26.07
C ARG A 412 -10.63 11.53 26.59
N ALA A 413 -9.90 11.71 27.71
CA ALA A 413 -9.61 13.04 28.25
C ALA A 413 -8.65 13.87 27.37
N LEU A 414 -7.85 13.23 26.52
CA LEU A 414 -6.95 13.88 25.56
C LEU A 414 -7.65 14.20 24.22
N GLN A 415 -8.83 13.64 23.96
CA GLN A 415 -9.59 13.93 22.76
C GLN A 415 -10.27 15.29 22.86
N ALA A 416 -10.27 16.02 21.73
CA ALA A 416 -11.06 17.23 21.57
C ALA A 416 -12.54 16.94 21.90
N SER A 417 -13.25 17.91 22.48
CA SER A 417 -14.62 17.70 22.96
C SER A 417 -15.56 17.25 21.84
N GLU A 418 -15.30 17.73 20.62
CA GLU A 418 -15.99 17.35 19.39
C GLU A 418 -15.80 15.90 18.97
N HIS A 419 -14.73 15.23 19.41
CA HIS A 419 -14.43 13.84 19.05
C HIS A 419 -14.95 12.82 20.07
N GLN A 420 -15.49 13.28 21.21
CA GLN A 420 -15.98 12.43 22.29
C GLN A 420 -17.39 11.89 21.99
N PHE A 421 -17.51 11.06 20.96
CA PHE A 421 -18.76 10.42 20.54
C PHE A 421 -19.24 9.39 21.57
N THR A 422 -20.53 9.38 21.92
CA THR A 422 -21.09 8.50 22.95
C THR A 422 -22.22 7.60 22.43
N ARG A 423 -22.61 6.60 23.23
CA ARG A 423 -23.79 5.76 22.94
C ARG A 423 -25.07 6.58 22.76
N GLY A 424 -25.22 7.68 23.50
CA GLY A 424 -26.37 8.58 23.34
C GLY A 424 -26.34 9.34 22.01
N ASP A 425 -25.15 9.70 21.53
CA ASP A 425 -24.97 10.38 20.24
C ASP A 425 -25.22 9.40 19.09
N TYR A 426 -24.73 8.17 19.23
CA TYR A 426 -25.05 7.07 18.31
C TYR A 426 -26.57 6.82 18.23
N SER A 427 -27.27 6.72 19.37
CA SER A 427 -28.73 6.56 19.37
C SER A 427 -29.45 7.73 18.71
N LEU A 428 -28.95 8.96 18.91
CA LEU A 428 -29.49 10.15 18.29
C LEU A 428 -29.38 10.07 16.76
N VAL A 429 -28.19 9.81 16.22
CA VAL A 429 -27.99 9.79 14.76
C VAL A 429 -28.69 8.60 14.12
N MET A 430 -28.70 7.43 14.77
CA MET A 430 -29.33 6.21 14.24
C MET A 430 -30.86 6.25 14.25
N ALA A 431 -31.48 7.10 15.08
CA ALA A 431 -32.94 7.29 15.05
C ALA A 431 -33.46 7.84 13.70
N THR A 432 -32.57 8.43 12.88
CA THR A 432 -32.89 8.86 11.51
C THR A 432 -32.98 7.72 10.50
N ALA A 433 -32.46 6.56 10.88
CA ALA A 433 -32.56 5.30 10.15
C ALA A 433 -33.32 4.28 11.02
N ASN A 434 -34.53 4.63 11.47
CA ASN A 434 -35.31 3.85 12.46
C ASN A 434 -35.65 2.40 12.06
N ASN A 435 -35.49 2.04 10.79
CA ASN A 435 -35.66 0.70 10.28
C ASN A 435 -34.38 -0.17 10.44
N ILE A 436 -33.28 0.44 10.90
CA ILE A 436 -32.01 -0.21 11.20
C ILE A 436 -31.94 -0.51 12.70
N PRO A 437 -31.56 -1.74 13.11
CA PRO A 437 -31.36 -2.08 14.51
C PRO A 437 -30.34 -1.18 15.20
N LEU A 438 -30.67 -0.72 16.40
CA LEU A 438 -29.77 0.11 17.21
C LEU A 438 -28.57 -0.69 17.73
N ASP A 439 -28.68 -2.00 17.92
CA ASP A 439 -27.53 -2.82 18.26
C ASP A 439 -26.52 -2.84 17.09
N GLU A 440 -25.34 -2.29 17.34
CA GLU A 440 -24.23 -2.18 16.41
C GLU A 440 -23.65 -3.54 15.97
N ASN A 441 -23.91 -4.60 16.75
CA ASN A 441 -23.42 -5.96 16.48
C ASN A 441 -24.42 -6.80 15.68
N THR A 442 -25.64 -6.29 15.48
CA THR A 442 -26.67 -6.97 14.69
C THR A 442 -26.37 -6.84 13.19
N PRO A 443 -26.19 -7.94 12.44
CA PRO A 443 -26.06 -7.93 11.00
C PRO A 443 -27.24 -7.26 10.32
N LEU A 444 -26.96 -6.53 9.26
CA LEU A 444 -27.98 -5.94 8.41
C LEU A 444 -28.28 -6.83 7.21
N SER A 445 -29.45 -6.62 6.63
CA SER A 445 -29.78 -7.10 5.28
C SER A 445 -29.73 -5.95 4.28
N LEU A 446 -29.47 -6.27 3.02
CA LEU A 446 -29.50 -5.29 1.94
C LEU A 446 -30.88 -4.61 1.84
N GLU A 447 -31.96 -5.34 2.10
CA GLU A 447 -33.32 -4.81 2.07
C GLU A 447 -33.57 -3.76 3.16
N GLN A 448 -32.95 -3.89 4.34
CA GLN A 448 -32.99 -2.84 5.36
C GLN A 448 -32.26 -1.56 4.91
N LEU A 449 -31.18 -1.69 4.15
CA LEU A 449 -30.48 -0.53 3.59
C LEU A 449 -31.25 0.11 2.43
N LYS A 450 -31.93 -0.68 1.59
CA LYS A 450 -32.80 -0.16 0.50
C LYS A 450 -34.08 0.51 1.02
N ALA A 451 -34.61 0.05 2.15
CA ALA A 451 -35.87 0.57 2.66
C ALA A 451 -35.75 2.06 3.04
N LYS A 452 -36.64 2.88 2.48
CA LYS A 452 -36.78 4.30 2.82
C LYS A 452 -37.53 4.42 4.15
N ALA A 453 -36.98 5.20 5.07
CA ALA A 453 -37.49 5.40 6.42
C ALA A 453 -37.58 6.90 6.72
N PRO A 454 -38.78 7.49 6.74
CA PRO A 454 -38.96 8.88 7.15
C PRO A 454 -38.47 9.11 8.58
N VAL A 455 -37.94 10.30 8.84
CA VAL A 455 -37.51 10.70 10.20
C VAL A 455 -38.72 10.70 11.13
N SER A 456 -38.62 9.98 12.27
CA SER A 456 -39.64 10.05 13.32
C SER A 456 -39.66 11.44 13.96
N SER A 457 -40.77 11.84 14.59
CA SER A 457 -40.96 13.19 15.17
C SER A 457 -39.88 13.67 16.17
N ALA A 458 -39.03 12.76 16.65
CA ALA A 458 -37.74 13.04 17.25
C ALA A 458 -36.74 11.98 16.75
N PRO A 459 -35.50 12.34 16.36
CA PRO A 459 -34.81 13.63 16.46
C PRO A 459 -35.03 14.60 15.29
N GLN A 460 -34.62 15.86 15.46
CA GLN A 460 -34.59 16.84 14.39
C GLN A 460 -33.33 16.68 13.54
N VAL A 461 -33.51 16.64 12.22
CA VAL A 461 -32.43 16.52 11.24
C VAL A 461 -32.46 17.72 10.32
N HIS A 462 -31.30 18.33 10.10
CA HIS A 462 -31.15 19.49 9.23
C HIS A 462 -29.96 19.26 8.31
N ALA A 463 -30.03 19.75 7.08
CA ALA A 463 -28.80 19.98 6.33
C ALA A 463 -28.05 21.16 6.97
N LEU A 464 -26.71 21.10 6.99
CA LEU A 464 -25.91 22.20 7.54
C LEU A 464 -26.18 23.48 6.74
N ASP A 465 -26.66 24.51 7.43
CA ASP A 465 -26.89 25.84 6.89
C ASP A 465 -25.80 26.79 7.40
N ILE A 466 -25.18 27.53 6.48
CA ILE A 466 -24.27 28.64 6.78
C ILE A 466 -24.77 29.88 6.05
N HIS A 467 -25.29 30.86 6.78
CA HIS A 467 -25.83 32.12 6.25
C HIS A 467 -26.86 31.95 5.12
N GLY A 468 -27.73 30.94 5.21
CA GLY A 468 -28.76 30.66 4.21
C GLY A 468 -28.30 29.77 3.05
N PHE A 469 -27.02 29.39 3.00
CA PHE A 469 -26.50 28.39 2.07
C PHE A 469 -26.54 27.02 2.71
N THR A 470 -27.20 26.08 2.06
CA THR A 470 -27.39 24.70 2.55
C THR A 470 -26.33 23.78 1.96
N SER A 471 -25.70 22.97 2.79
CA SER A 471 -24.76 21.93 2.36
C SER A 471 -25.47 20.83 1.59
N SER A 472 -24.78 20.25 0.61
CA SER A 472 -25.28 19.13 -0.18
C SER A 472 -25.35 17.80 0.58
N ASP A 473 -24.63 17.67 1.69
CA ASP A 473 -24.29 16.37 2.27
C ASP A 473 -23.99 16.37 3.77
N ILE A 474 -23.59 17.50 4.36
CA ILE A 474 -23.39 17.59 5.80
C ILE A 474 -24.75 17.66 6.51
N LEU A 475 -24.94 16.77 7.50
CA LEU A 475 -26.15 16.70 8.30
C LEU A 475 -25.89 17.15 9.75
N ARG A 476 -26.85 17.85 10.32
CA ARG A 476 -26.91 18.22 11.74
C ARG A 476 -28.08 17.51 12.41
N PHE A 477 -27.81 16.83 13.52
CA PHE A 477 -28.78 16.11 14.34
C PHE A 477 -28.91 16.78 15.70
N SER A 478 -30.14 16.91 16.19
CA SER A 478 -30.40 17.40 17.54
C SER A 478 -31.69 16.81 18.11
N SER A 479 -31.76 16.72 19.44
CA SER A 479 -33.01 16.39 20.13
C SER A 479 -33.95 17.60 20.24
N ASP A 480 -33.39 18.81 20.30
CA ASP A 480 -34.05 20.11 20.32
C ASP A 480 -33.13 21.19 19.73
N ASP A 481 -33.64 22.40 19.47
CA ASP A 481 -32.89 23.49 18.80
C ASP A 481 -31.80 24.15 19.68
N THR A 482 -31.80 23.88 20.98
CA THR A 482 -30.95 24.59 21.96
C THR A 482 -29.88 23.73 22.62
N GLY A 483 -30.05 22.41 22.57
CA GLY A 483 -29.22 21.43 23.25
C GLY A 483 -28.14 20.84 22.36
N ARG A 484 -27.78 19.59 22.66
CA ARG A 484 -26.71 18.84 22.01
C ARG A 484 -26.89 18.77 20.49
N GLN A 485 -25.82 19.06 19.76
CA GLN A 485 -25.73 18.93 18.31
C GLN A 485 -24.74 17.84 17.93
N VAL A 486 -25.07 17.05 16.92
CA VAL A 486 -24.12 16.14 16.27
C VAL A 486 -24.07 16.50 14.79
N LEU A 487 -22.86 16.69 14.26
CA LEU A 487 -22.61 17.00 12.87
C LEU A 487 -22.05 15.75 12.19
N TYR A 488 -22.68 15.30 11.12
CA TYR A 488 -22.15 14.26 10.24
C TYR A 488 -21.52 14.90 9.01
N ILE A 489 -20.22 14.66 8.83
CA ILE A 489 -19.45 15.11 7.67
C ILE A 489 -19.00 13.85 6.92
N PRO A 490 -19.62 13.51 5.79
CA PRO A 490 -19.20 12.38 4.97
C PRO A 490 -17.71 12.45 4.62
N GLY A 491 -17.00 11.33 4.73
CA GLY A 491 -15.56 11.24 4.43
C GLY A 491 -14.61 11.78 5.52
N ALA A 492 -15.11 12.45 6.57
CA ALA A 492 -14.28 12.91 7.68
C ALA A 492 -13.92 11.79 8.67
N LYS A 493 -12.81 11.96 9.40
CA LYS A 493 -12.39 11.07 10.48
C LYS A 493 -12.00 11.89 11.72
N PRO A 494 -12.79 11.85 12.81
CA PRO A 494 -14.09 11.16 12.93
C PRO A 494 -15.17 11.76 12.00
N ALA A 495 -16.14 10.93 11.58
CA ALA A 495 -17.22 11.34 10.68
C ALA A 495 -18.34 12.10 11.43
N PHE A 496 -18.48 11.82 12.73
CA PHE A 496 -19.44 12.49 13.61
C PHE A 496 -18.72 13.40 14.61
N LEU A 497 -19.07 14.68 14.61
CA LEU A 497 -18.58 15.68 15.55
C LEU A 497 -19.69 16.08 16.53
N ARG A 498 -19.38 16.09 17.82
CA ARG A 498 -20.34 16.41 18.88
C ARG A 498 -20.16 17.82 19.39
N PHE A 499 -21.25 18.55 19.61
CA PHE A 499 -21.23 19.86 20.25
C PHE A 499 -22.28 19.94 21.35
N ASP A 500 -21.97 20.61 22.45
CA ASP A 500 -22.89 20.73 23.57
C ASP A 500 -24.07 21.68 23.28
N SER A 501 -23.91 22.59 22.32
CA SER A 501 -24.95 23.55 21.89
C SER A 501 -24.75 24.00 20.44
N LEU A 502 -25.78 24.64 19.88
CA LEU A 502 -25.69 25.30 18.56
C LEU A 502 -24.61 26.40 18.53
N ASP A 503 -24.42 27.13 19.63
CA ASP A 503 -23.37 28.15 19.73
C ASP A 503 -21.95 27.56 19.61
N LYS A 504 -21.73 26.38 20.21
CA LYS A 504 -20.44 25.68 20.09
C LYS A 504 -20.17 25.21 18.66
N LEU A 505 -21.20 24.73 17.97
CA LEU A 505 -21.10 24.40 16.54
C LEU A 505 -20.81 25.64 15.69
N ASN A 506 -21.52 26.75 15.93
CA ASN A 506 -21.28 28.01 15.22
C ASN A 506 -19.85 28.52 15.42
N GLN A 507 -19.34 28.44 16.66
CA GLN A 507 -17.96 28.80 16.96
C GLN A 507 -16.96 27.88 16.23
N TRP A 508 -17.22 26.57 16.19
CA TRP A 508 -16.38 25.62 15.46
C TRP A 508 -16.32 25.94 13.95
N VAL A 509 -17.44 26.31 13.32
CA VAL A 509 -17.47 26.74 11.91
C VAL A 509 -16.59 27.98 11.70
N ILE A 510 -16.72 28.99 12.57
CA ILE A 510 -15.88 30.19 12.53
C ILE A 510 -14.40 29.81 12.63
N ASP A 511 -14.06 28.88 13.52
CA ASP A 511 -12.68 28.42 13.70
C ASP A 511 -12.15 27.70 12.45
N GLN A 512 -12.98 26.96 11.71
CA GLN A 512 -12.58 26.36 10.43
C GLN A 512 -12.25 27.43 9.37
N THR A 513 -12.93 28.59 9.38
CA THR A 513 -12.69 29.65 8.39
C THR A 513 -11.32 30.33 8.54
N LYS A 514 -10.71 30.23 9.73
CA LYS A 514 -9.42 30.87 10.04
C LYS A 514 -8.23 30.16 9.38
N ASP A 515 -8.37 28.87 9.06
CA ASP A 515 -7.37 28.10 8.35
C ASP A 515 -7.78 27.93 6.87
N PRO A 516 -6.96 28.35 5.89
CA PRO A 516 -7.31 28.25 4.48
C PRO A 516 -7.64 26.83 3.99
N LYS A 517 -6.99 25.79 4.52
CA LYS A 517 -7.23 24.39 4.13
C LYS A 517 -8.51 23.84 4.74
N LYS A 518 -8.77 24.12 6.03
CA LYS A 518 -10.02 23.73 6.71
C LYS A 518 -11.22 24.44 6.10
N SER A 519 -11.05 25.72 5.79
CA SER A 519 -12.01 26.55 5.06
C SER A 519 -12.38 25.95 3.70
N GLN A 520 -11.37 25.66 2.86
CA GLN A 520 -11.60 25.04 1.55
C GLN A 520 -12.26 23.67 1.63
N SER A 521 -11.93 22.88 2.66
CA SER A 521 -12.51 21.55 2.86
C SER A 521 -13.98 21.64 3.25
N LEU A 522 -14.34 22.54 4.17
CA LEU A 522 -15.74 22.77 4.53
C LEU A 522 -16.56 23.34 3.36
N LEU A 523 -15.99 24.29 2.59
CA LEU A 523 -16.64 24.88 1.41
C LEU A 523 -16.95 23.87 0.31
N ALA A 524 -16.21 22.76 0.24
CA ALA A 524 -16.46 21.74 -0.77
C ALA A 524 -17.65 20.83 -0.47
N HIS A 525 -18.35 21.04 0.63
CA HIS A 525 -19.64 20.42 0.93
C HIS A 525 -20.83 21.30 0.46
N PHE A 526 -20.55 22.35 -0.31
CA PHE A 526 -21.53 23.27 -0.90
C PHE A 526 -21.35 23.32 -2.41
N SER A 527 -22.41 23.69 -3.14
CA SER A 527 -22.33 23.85 -4.59
C SER A 527 -21.39 24.99 -4.96
N LEU A 528 -20.72 24.87 -6.11
CA LEU A 528 -19.89 25.93 -6.66
C LEU A 528 -20.68 27.21 -6.93
N ALA A 529 -21.95 27.08 -7.31
CA ALA A 529 -22.83 28.22 -7.52
C ALA A 529 -23.08 29.02 -6.22
N ASP A 530 -23.14 28.35 -5.07
CA ASP A 530 -23.32 28.99 -3.76
C ASP A 530 -22.04 29.66 -3.25
N ARG A 531 -20.88 29.18 -3.70
CA ARG A 531 -19.57 29.76 -3.36
C ARG A 531 -19.31 31.09 -4.06
N GLN A 532 -19.88 31.28 -5.26
CA GLN A 532 -19.70 32.47 -6.08
C GLN A 532 -20.60 33.65 -5.64
N ASN A 533 -20.08 34.88 -5.80
CA ASN A 533 -20.87 36.09 -5.57
C ASN A 533 -21.96 36.24 -6.63
N ARG A 534 -23.20 36.51 -6.21
CA ARG A 534 -24.32 36.71 -7.14
C ARG A 534 -24.46 38.20 -7.48
N LYS A 535 -24.50 38.52 -8.78
CA LYS A 535 -24.96 39.84 -9.25
C LYS A 535 -26.50 39.86 -9.22
N PRO A 536 -27.15 40.95 -8.81
CA PRO A 536 -28.61 41.03 -8.82
C PRO A 536 -29.18 40.93 -10.24
N ASP A 537 -30.37 40.35 -10.35
CA ASP A 537 -31.10 40.13 -11.62
C ASP A 537 -31.23 41.42 -12.45
N LEU A 538 -31.23 41.27 -13.77
CA LEU A 538 -31.19 42.38 -14.74
C LEU A 538 -32.42 43.29 -14.60
N LEU A 539 -33.56 42.74 -14.16
CA LEU A 539 -34.78 43.49 -13.83
C LEU A 539 -34.59 44.43 -12.63
N ILE A 540 -33.83 44.03 -11.61
CA ILE A 540 -33.52 44.86 -10.44
C ILE A 540 -32.51 45.94 -10.82
N GLN A 541 -31.51 45.61 -11.65
CA GLN A 541 -30.56 46.60 -12.17
C GLN A 541 -31.24 47.67 -13.04
N LEU A 542 -32.22 47.28 -13.87
CA LEU A 542 -33.02 48.22 -14.66
C LEU A 542 -33.97 49.06 -13.79
N ALA A 543 -34.57 48.49 -12.74
CA ALA A 543 -35.48 49.22 -11.85
C ALA A 543 -34.79 50.35 -11.05
N ILE A 544 -33.51 50.18 -10.69
CA ILE A 544 -32.72 51.19 -9.96
C ILE A 544 -32.45 52.44 -10.81
N GLY A 545 -32.42 52.31 -12.14
CA GLY A 545 -32.16 53.42 -13.08
C GLY A 545 -33.29 54.45 -13.20
N PHE A 546 -34.52 54.11 -12.78
CA PHE A 546 -35.71 54.95 -13.00
C PHE A 546 -36.32 55.56 -11.72
N VAL A 547 -35.74 55.30 -10.54
CA VAL A 547 -36.21 55.87 -9.26
C VAL A 547 -35.12 56.77 -8.66
N PRO A 548 -35.30 58.11 -8.67
CA PRO A 548 -34.34 59.03 -8.08
C PRO A 548 -34.19 58.77 -6.57
N GLY A 549 -32.99 58.40 -6.13
CA GLY A 549 -32.67 58.12 -4.72
C GLY A 549 -32.65 56.63 -4.33
N ALA A 550 -33.02 55.70 -5.22
CA ALA A 550 -32.97 54.26 -4.92
C ALA A 550 -31.54 53.70 -4.76
N SER A 551 -30.54 54.34 -5.37
CA SER A 551 -29.11 53.99 -5.25
C SER A 551 -28.52 54.13 -3.84
N PHE A 552 -29.26 54.71 -2.89
CA PHE A 552 -28.87 54.80 -1.47
C PHE A 552 -29.55 53.75 -0.56
N THR A 553 -30.37 52.86 -1.12
CA THR A 553 -31.17 51.90 -0.33
C THR A 553 -30.51 50.53 -0.13
N GLY A 554 -29.35 50.29 -0.75
CA GLY A 554 -28.69 48.96 -0.74
C GLY A 554 -29.38 47.91 -1.64
N ILE A 555 -30.51 48.26 -2.27
CA ILE A 555 -31.17 47.43 -3.28
C ILE A 555 -30.32 47.52 -4.55
N GLY A 556 -29.51 46.49 -4.83
CA GLY A 556 -28.54 46.46 -5.92
C GLY A 556 -27.13 46.02 -5.53
N ASP A 557 -26.85 45.82 -4.24
CA ASP A 557 -25.55 45.30 -3.80
C ASP A 557 -25.35 43.84 -4.23
N LYS A 558 -24.10 43.49 -4.56
CA LYS A 558 -23.71 42.10 -4.82
C LYS A 558 -23.98 41.28 -3.56
N GLN A 559 -24.74 40.21 -3.69
CA GLN A 559 -24.89 39.25 -2.60
C GLN A 559 -23.60 38.44 -2.53
N ASP A 560 -22.92 38.50 -1.38
CA ASP A 560 -21.72 37.71 -1.14
C ASP A 560 -22.03 36.21 -1.24
N GLY A 561 -21.23 35.49 -2.01
CA GLY A 561 -21.19 34.04 -2.00
C GLY A 561 -20.43 33.51 -0.78
N LEU A 562 -20.49 32.20 -0.58
CA LEU A 562 -19.93 31.56 0.61
C LEU A 562 -18.40 31.78 0.76
N ASP A 563 -17.65 31.86 -0.33
CA ASP A 563 -16.20 32.15 -0.30
C ASP A 563 -15.89 33.56 0.24
N ALA A 564 -16.75 34.54 -0.07
CA ALA A 564 -16.64 35.90 0.45
C ALA A 564 -17.11 35.97 1.92
N LEU A 565 -18.18 35.26 2.27
CA LEU A 565 -18.67 35.18 3.64
C LEU A 565 -17.65 34.51 4.58
N PHE A 566 -16.98 33.44 4.16
CA PHE A 566 -15.95 32.78 4.96
C PHE A 566 -14.75 33.71 5.23
N LYS A 567 -14.34 34.53 4.25
CA LYS A 567 -13.30 35.55 4.47
C LYS A 567 -13.74 36.61 5.50
N LYS A 568 -14.98 37.10 5.40
CA LYS A 568 -15.55 38.05 6.36
C LYS A 568 -15.71 37.44 7.76
N MET A 569 -16.05 36.15 7.84
CA MET A 569 -16.15 35.39 9.09
C MET A 569 -14.79 35.24 9.77
N ALA A 570 -13.74 34.87 9.01
CA ALA A 570 -12.38 34.78 9.52
C ALA A 570 -11.85 36.14 10.03
N ALA A 571 -12.28 37.24 9.40
CA ALA A 571 -11.96 38.61 9.81
C ALA A 571 -12.82 39.14 10.98
N GLY A 572 -13.86 38.41 11.41
CA GLY A 572 -14.77 38.83 12.48
C GLY A 572 -15.71 39.96 12.08
N GLU A 573 -15.95 40.16 10.78
CA GLU A 573 -16.74 41.27 10.22
C GLU A 573 -18.25 40.99 10.18
N LEU A 574 -18.66 39.73 10.39
CA LEU A 574 -20.06 39.31 10.37
C LEU A 574 -20.67 39.36 11.78
N LYS A 575 -21.84 40.01 11.90
CA LYS A 575 -22.60 40.12 13.15
C LYS A 575 -23.80 39.16 13.23
N ASN A 576 -24.16 38.54 12.12
CA ASN A 576 -25.29 37.60 12.04
C ASN A 576 -24.85 36.20 12.52
N PRO A 577 -25.76 35.42 13.14
CA PRO A 577 -25.48 34.05 13.50
C PRO A 577 -25.12 33.21 12.26
N VAL A 578 -24.15 32.31 12.41
CA VAL A 578 -23.63 31.45 11.33
C VAL A 578 -24.72 30.54 10.79
N ASN A 579 -25.53 29.96 11.67
CA ASN A 579 -26.66 29.09 11.32
C ASN A 579 -27.98 29.72 11.81
N THR A 580 -29.02 29.74 10.96
CA THR A 580 -30.31 30.40 11.28
C THR A 580 -31.49 29.44 11.49
N SER A 581 -31.19 28.13 11.62
CA SER A 581 -32.04 26.97 11.98
C SER A 581 -33.40 26.74 11.28
N SER A 582 -34.01 27.73 10.63
CA SER A 582 -35.42 27.71 10.26
C SER A 582 -35.73 27.18 8.85
N HIS A 583 -34.74 26.99 7.98
CA HIS A 583 -34.98 26.72 6.55
C HIS A 583 -34.45 25.38 6.00
N SER A 584 -33.76 24.56 6.79
CA SER A 584 -33.07 23.35 6.30
C SER A 584 -33.50 22.02 6.95
N LYS A 585 -34.66 22.00 7.63
CA LYS A 585 -35.19 20.80 8.31
C LYS A 585 -35.58 19.71 7.30
N ILE A 586 -35.21 18.47 7.60
CA ILE A 586 -35.51 17.28 6.79
C ILE A 586 -36.61 16.47 7.48
N GLU A 587 -37.76 16.34 6.83
CA GLU A 587 -38.91 15.57 7.34
C GLU A 587 -39.12 14.22 6.63
N GLY A 588 -38.56 14.07 5.42
CA GLY A 588 -38.60 12.84 4.65
C GLY A 588 -37.51 11.84 5.04
N ASP A 589 -37.29 10.81 4.20
CA ASP A 589 -36.13 9.93 4.35
C ASP A 589 -34.84 10.72 4.09
N VAL A 590 -33.95 10.74 5.08
CA VAL A 590 -32.73 11.57 5.06
C VAL A 590 -31.85 11.28 3.86
N PHE A 591 -31.66 10.00 3.56
CA PHE A 591 -30.77 9.57 2.48
C PHE A 591 -31.38 9.87 1.09
N SER A 592 -32.70 9.91 0.97
CA SER A 592 -33.38 10.35 -0.26
C SER A 592 -33.16 11.84 -0.50
N THR A 593 -33.19 12.65 0.57
CA THR A 593 -32.84 14.08 0.51
C THR A 593 -31.38 14.26 0.13
N LEU A 594 -30.44 13.53 0.76
CA LEU A 594 -29.02 13.58 0.41
C LEU A 594 -28.76 13.17 -1.04
N THR A 595 -29.42 12.11 -1.51
CA THR A 595 -29.31 11.65 -2.91
C THR A 595 -29.81 12.73 -3.88
N THR A 596 -30.93 13.38 -3.55
CA THR A 596 -31.48 14.48 -4.36
C THR A 596 -30.53 15.69 -4.36
N ALA A 597 -29.99 16.06 -3.20
CA ALA A 597 -29.02 17.15 -3.07
C ALA A 597 -27.72 16.85 -3.83
N ALA A 598 -27.23 15.61 -3.80
CA ALA A 598 -26.08 15.15 -4.58
C ALA A 598 -26.35 15.27 -6.10
N LYS A 599 -27.52 14.87 -6.57
CA LYS A 599 -27.94 15.03 -7.98
C LYS A 599 -27.99 16.50 -8.40
N GLN A 600 -28.62 17.35 -7.59
CA GLN A 600 -28.75 18.78 -7.84
C GLN A 600 -27.39 19.46 -7.85
N ARG A 601 -26.52 19.12 -6.88
CA ARG A 601 -25.16 19.62 -6.81
C ARG A 601 -24.35 19.19 -8.04
N MET A 602 -24.36 17.91 -8.42
CA MET A 602 -23.62 17.46 -9.59
C MET A 602 -24.06 18.17 -10.87
N THR A 603 -25.36 18.46 -11.01
CA THR A 603 -25.90 19.26 -12.12
C THR A 603 -25.40 20.71 -12.06
N SER A 604 -25.58 21.37 -10.91
CA SER A 604 -25.18 22.77 -10.68
C SER A 604 -23.68 22.98 -10.86
N ASP A 605 -22.86 22.11 -10.29
CA ASP A 605 -21.41 22.18 -10.37
C ASP A 605 -20.94 21.91 -11.80
N THR A 606 -21.61 21.01 -12.54
CA THR A 606 -21.35 20.80 -13.97
C THR A 606 -21.66 22.05 -14.78
N ASP A 607 -22.78 22.73 -14.54
CA ASP A 607 -23.12 23.97 -15.25
C ASP A 607 -22.15 25.12 -14.95
N VAL A 608 -21.61 25.18 -13.73
CA VAL A 608 -20.60 26.17 -13.36
C VAL A 608 -19.25 25.88 -14.03
N VAL A 609 -18.87 24.61 -14.08
CA VAL A 609 -17.54 24.15 -14.53
C VAL A 609 -17.47 23.98 -16.04
N VAL A 610 -18.48 23.34 -16.62
CA VAL A 610 -18.56 22.97 -18.03
C VAL A 610 -19.54 23.91 -18.70
N LYS A 611 -19.05 25.05 -19.19
CA LYS A 611 -19.89 26.01 -19.90
C LYS A 611 -20.07 25.63 -21.37
N SER A 612 -21.29 25.73 -21.88
CA SER A 612 -21.58 25.60 -23.30
C SER A 612 -20.84 26.68 -24.10
N ASN A 613 -20.45 26.33 -25.31
CA ASN A 613 -19.85 27.24 -26.27
C ASN A 613 -20.73 28.50 -26.53
N SER A 614 -22.05 28.42 -26.33
CA SER A 614 -22.98 29.54 -26.50
C SER A 614 -23.07 30.54 -25.33
N GLU A 615 -22.58 30.20 -24.13
CA GLU A 615 -22.76 31.02 -22.91
C GLU A 615 -21.51 31.83 -22.52
N VAL A 616 -20.42 31.72 -23.27
CA VAL A 616 -19.21 32.52 -23.04
C VAL A 616 -19.47 33.97 -23.45
N THR A 617 -19.80 34.82 -22.48
CA THR A 617 -19.91 36.28 -22.65
C THR A 617 -18.83 37.02 -21.84
N ARG A 618 -18.39 38.18 -22.37
CA ARG A 618 -17.37 39.14 -21.87
C ARG A 618 -17.10 39.26 -20.36
N ASP A 619 -18.07 38.94 -19.49
CA ASP A 619 -18.03 39.27 -18.07
C ASP A 619 -17.69 38.09 -17.13
N THR A 620 -17.50 36.86 -17.64
CA THR A 620 -17.32 35.68 -16.77
C THR A 620 -15.86 35.36 -16.42
N TRP A 621 -14.90 36.07 -16.99
CA TRP A 621 -13.50 35.65 -16.98
C TRP A 621 -12.64 36.31 -15.90
N LEU A 622 -12.92 36.05 -14.61
CA LEU A 622 -11.99 36.38 -13.54
C LEU A 622 -11.95 35.28 -12.45
N ASN A 623 -10.74 34.75 -12.25
CA ASN A 623 -10.24 33.94 -11.12
C ASN A 623 -10.85 32.56 -10.86
N ASP A 624 -10.23 31.52 -11.42
CA ASP A 624 -9.64 30.44 -10.61
C ASP A 624 -8.79 29.48 -11.47
N ILE A 625 -7.48 29.42 -11.20
CA ILE A 625 -6.55 28.44 -11.78
C ILE A 625 -6.39 27.31 -10.77
N THR A 626 -7.22 26.26 -10.87
CA THR A 626 -6.97 24.92 -10.30
C THR A 626 -7.98 23.94 -10.91
N VAL A 627 -7.73 23.50 -12.15
CA VAL A 627 -8.82 23.03 -13.05
C VAL A 627 -8.79 21.51 -13.33
N ALA A 628 -7.78 20.74 -12.93
CA ALA A 628 -7.82 19.28 -13.13
C ALA A 628 -8.32 18.52 -11.88
N ALA A 629 -7.49 18.44 -10.84
CA ALA A 629 -7.84 17.81 -9.56
C ALA A 629 -9.00 18.53 -8.84
N GLY A 630 -9.07 19.86 -9.01
CA GLY A 630 -10.17 20.67 -8.50
C GLY A 630 -11.51 20.33 -9.16
N LEU A 631 -11.55 20.02 -10.46
CA LEU A 631 -12.80 19.66 -11.14
C LEU A 631 -13.34 18.30 -10.71
N LEU A 632 -12.45 17.31 -10.56
CA LEU A 632 -12.83 15.99 -10.07
C LEU A 632 -13.33 16.05 -8.62
N ALA A 633 -12.68 16.81 -7.73
CA ALA A 633 -13.17 17.05 -6.37
C ALA A 633 -14.48 17.83 -6.32
N LYS A 634 -14.71 18.73 -7.28
CA LYS A 634 -15.94 19.52 -7.39
C LYS A 634 -17.13 18.72 -7.91
N LEU A 635 -16.89 17.66 -8.71
CA LEU A 635 -17.93 16.85 -9.35
C LEU A 635 -18.04 15.42 -8.80
N ALA A 636 -17.14 15.01 -7.89
CA ALA A 636 -17.17 13.68 -7.29
C ALA A 636 -18.43 13.51 -6.43
N PRO A 637 -19.17 12.40 -6.58
CA PRO A 637 -20.24 12.08 -5.66
C PRO A 637 -19.69 11.77 -4.27
N ILE A 638 -20.52 12.11 -3.30
CA ILE A 638 -20.26 12.10 -1.85
C ILE A 638 -19.94 10.70 -1.30
N ALA A 639 -20.28 9.62 -2.01
CA ALA A 639 -20.05 8.25 -1.55
C ALA A 639 -19.57 7.32 -2.66
N ALA A 640 -18.33 7.50 -3.10
CA ALA A 640 -17.66 6.47 -3.88
C ALA A 640 -16.76 5.64 -2.94
N PRO A 641 -17.25 4.52 -2.37
CA PRO A 641 -16.37 3.61 -1.66
C PRO A 641 -15.35 2.91 -2.59
N VAL A 642 -15.44 3.10 -3.92
CA VAL A 642 -14.58 2.41 -4.92
C VAL A 642 -14.00 3.35 -6.00
N ALA A 643 -14.40 4.64 -6.10
CA ALA A 643 -13.75 5.54 -7.05
C ALA A 643 -12.59 6.27 -6.36
N GLY A 644 -11.36 5.96 -6.77
CA GLY A 644 -10.16 6.60 -6.27
C GLY A 644 -10.24 8.12 -6.23
N ALA A 645 -9.78 8.67 -5.10
CA ALA A 645 -9.23 10.01 -4.92
C ALA A 645 -10.04 11.22 -5.44
N ALA A 646 -10.92 11.75 -4.58
CA ALA A 646 -11.09 13.20 -4.43
C ALA A 646 -11.59 13.65 -3.03
N ALA A 647 -11.35 12.85 -1.98
CA ALA A 647 -11.73 13.23 -0.61
C ALA A 647 -10.79 14.32 -0.07
N LEU A 648 -11.33 15.50 0.18
CA LEU A 648 -10.63 16.63 0.78
C LEU A 648 -10.24 16.30 2.22
N ALA A 649 -9.00 15.87 2.41
CA ALA A 649 -8.41 15.54 3.70
C ALA A 649 -8.19 16.74 4.64
N GLY A 650 -8.77 17.92 4.37
CA GLY A 650 -8.42 19.14 5.09
C GLY A 650 -9.26 19.47 6.34
N LEU A 651 -10.15 18.58 6.80
CA LEU A 651 -10.74 18.68 8.15
C LEU A 651 -10.08 17.76 9.19
N THR A 652 -9.11 16.93 8.80
CA THR A 652 -8.45 15.96 9.70
C THR A 652 -7.14 16.54 10.25
N GLU A 653 -7.20 17.23 11.37
CA GLU A 653 -6.05 17.27 12.28
C GLU A 653 -6.23 16.13 13.29
N LEU A 654 -5.29 15.18 13.26
CA LEU A 654 -5.13 14.01 14.15
C LEU A 654 -5.87 12.73 13.71
N GLY A 655 -5.12 11.81 13.10
CA GLY A 655 -5.57 10.42 12.87
C GLY A 655 -4.67 9.67 11.88
N LEU A 656 -3.54 9.15 12.36
CA LEU A 656 -2.69 8.22 11.59
C LEU A 656 -3.51 7.00 11.17
N GLY A 657 -3.60 6.75 9.86
CA GLY A 657 -4.12 5.51 9.29
C GLY A 657 -5.42 5.68 8.52
N LEU A 658 -5.30 6.10 7.25
CA LEU A 658 -6.05 5.64 6.07
C LEU A 658 -5.66 6.51 4.85
N GLU A 659 -4.37 6.81 4.68
CA GLU A 659 -3.88 7.66 3.59
C GLU A 659 -3.79 6.91 2.24
N GLN A 660 -3.82 5.57 2.22
CA GLN A 660 -3.59 4.75 1.01
C GLN A 660 -4.61 4.91 -0.13
N THR A 661 -5.84 5.40 0.12
CA THR A 661 -6.83 5.65 -0.96
C THR A 661 -6.53 6.90 -1.79
N THR A 662 -5.78 7.85 -1.21
CA THR A 662 -5.53 9.18 -1.81
C THR A 662 -4.03 9.43 -2.01
N SER A 663 -3.16 8.83 -1.18
CA SER A 663 -1.70 8.95 -1.24
C SER A 663 -0.98 7.71 -1.76
N GLY A 664 -1.70 6.68 -2.24
CA GLY A 664 -1.06 5.56 -2.92
C GLY A 664 -0.20 6.07 -4.08
N ASP A 665 1.05 5.66 -4.16
CA ASP A 665 2.02 6.12 -5.15
C ASP A 665 1.67 5.57 -6.55
N THR A 666 0.91 4.47 -6.58
CA THR A 666 0.40 3.81 -7.80
C THR A 666 -1.13 3.69 -7.81
N GLU A 667 -1.72 3.53 -8.99
CA GLU A 667 -3.16 3.27 -9.17
C GLU A 667 -3.61 1.99 -8.45
N ALA A 668 -2.81 0.92 -8.55
CA ALA A 668 -3.06 -0.35 -7.87
C ALA A 668 -3.11 -0.21 -6.33
N GLU A 669 -2.27 0.66 -5.74
CA GLU A 669 -2.32 0.93 -4.31
C GLU A 669 -3.60 1.68 -3.90
N ARG A 670 -4.06 2.62 -4.73
CA ARG A 670 -5.31 3.35 -4.49
C ARG A 670 -6.52 2.43 -4.58
N ASP A 671 -6.58 1.56 -5.59
CA ASP A 671 -7.66 0.59 -5.78
C ASP A 671 -7.71 -0.43 -4.63
N ASN A 672 -6.54 -0.94 -4.22
CA ASN A 672 -6.45 -1.85 -3.07
C ASN A 672 -6.88 -1.16 -1.76
N GLY A 673 -6.49 0.11 -1.58
CA GLY A 673 -6.94 0.92 -0.44
C GLY A 673 -8.46 1.10 -0.42
N ALA A 674 -9.06 1.37 -1.59
CA ALA A 674 -10.50 1.55 -1.72
C ALA A 674 -11.25 0.24 -1.42
N SER A 675 -10.79 -0.89 -1.97
CA SER A 675 -11.41 -2.18 -1.64
C SER A 675 -11.29 -2.52 -0.16
N LYS A 676 -10.15 -2.28 0.49
CA LYS A 676 -10.01 -2.54 1.93
C LYS A 676 -10.97 -1.69 2.77
N ALA A 677 -11.17 -0.43 2.39
CA ALA A 677 -12.14 0.44 3.04
C ALA A 677 -13.58 -0.09 2.87
N LEU A 678 -13.92 -0.53 1.65
CA LEU A 678 -15.21 -1.17 1.37
C LEU A 678 -15.37 -2.48 2.16
N ASP A 679 -14.35 -3.33 2.23
CA ASP A 679 -14.39 -4.59 2.98
C ASP A 679 -14.56 -4.33 4.50
N GLY A 680 -13.92 -3.28 5.03
CA GLY A 680 -14.13 -2.81 6.40
C GLY A 680 -15.57 -2.34 6.66
N LEU A 681 -16.16 -1.62 5.72
CA LEU A 681 -17.57 -1.25 5.75
C LEU A 681 -18.48 -2.49 5.73
N LEU A 682 -18.23 -3.44 4.83
CA LEU A 682 -19.00 -4.67 4.71
C LEU A 682 -18.97 -5.47 6.02
N ASN A 683 -17.81 -5.58 6.64
CA ASN A 683 -17.66 -6.25 7.93
C ASN A 683 -18.46 -5.55 9.05
N THR A 684 -18.51 -4.21 9.04
CA THR A 684 -19.25 -3.43 10.04
C THR A 684 -20.78 -3.56 9.87
N LEU A 685 -21.26 -3.70 8.62
CA LEU A 685 -22.69 -3.78 8.33
C LEU A 685 -23.23 -5.22 8.43
N PHE A 686 -22.49 -6.20 7.94
CA PHE A 686 -23.02 -7.54 7.66
C PHE A 686 -22.47 -8.64 8.57
N SER A 687 -21.43 -8.41 9.38
CA SER A 687 -20.88 -9.46 10.25
C SER A 687 -21.56 -9.48 11.63
N ALA A 688 -21.99 -10.66 12.07
CA ALA A 688 -22.58 -10.86 13.40
C ALA A 688 -21.49 -10.80 14.48
N GLY A 689 -21.59 -9.87 15.42
CA GLY A 689 -20.62 -9.77 16.52
C GLY A 689 -19.22 -9.38 16.07
N ALA A 690 -19.10 -8.40 15.17
CA ALA A 690 -17.85 -7.82 14.65
C ALA A 690 -16.87 -7.26 15.72
N SER A 691 -17.10 -7.51 17.01
CA SER A 691 -16.12 -7.33 18.09
C SER A 691 -14.96 -8.31 18.00
N GLU A 692 -15.15 -9.49 17.42
CA GLU A 692 -14.04 -10.35 17.01
C GLU A 692 -13.80 -10.10 15.52
N VAL A 693 -12.85 -9.21 15.20
CA VAL A 693 -11.91 -9.58 14.13
C VAL A 693 -11.50 -11.00 14.51
N PRO A 694 -11.57 -12.03 13.64
CA PRO A 694 -10.91 -13.27 13.97
C PRO A 694 -9.49 -12.84 14.33
N GLU A 695 -9.14 -12.86 15.63
CA GLU A 695 -7.74 -12.83 15.98
C GLU A 695 -7.17 -13.94 15.12
N ASP A 696 -6.14 -13.59 14.36
CA ASP A 696 -5.38 -14.61 13.69
C ASP A 696 -5.20 -15.73 14.73
N PRO A 697 -5.72 -16.95 14.52
CA PRO A 697 -5.51 -18.03 15.48
C PRO A 697 -4.01 -18.35 15.63
N PHE A 698 -3.16 -17.68 14.83
CA PHE A 698 -1.71 -17.65 14.86
C PHE A 698 -1.09 -16.31 15.36
N ALA A 699 -1.89 -15.34 15.82
CA ALA A 699 -1.39 -14.16 16.52
C ALA A 699 -0.75 -14.57 17.85
N LEU A 700 0.45 -14.05 18.12
CA LEU A 700 1.12 -14.25 19.40
C LEU A 700 0.28 -13.59 20.51
N PRO A 701 0.09 -14.25 21.67
CA PRO A 701 -0.59 -13.63 22.79
C PRO A 701 0.16 -12.36 23.20
N PRO A 702 -0.54 -11.27 23.60
CA PRO A 702 0.12 -10.18 24.31
C PRO A 702 0.83 -10.76 25.55
N GLU A 703 2.11 -10.42 25.68
CA GLU A 703 2.97 -10.82 26.79
C GLU A 703 2.25 -10.44 28.10
N LYS A 704 1.83 -11.46 28.87
CA LYS A 704 1.14 -11.24 30.15
C LYS A 704 2.06 -10.43 31.06
N GLU A 705 1.62 -9.23 31.44
CA GLU A 705 2.19 -8.49 32.56
C GLU A 705 2.29 -9.41 33.78
N LEU A 706 3.52 -9.60 34.26
CA LEU A 706 3.78 -10.30 35.51
C LEU A 706 3.16 -9.49 36.67
N PRO A 707 2.60 -10.15 37.70
CA PRO A 707 1.96 -9.45 38.81
C PRO A 707 2.99 -8.62 39.59
N VAL A 708 2.61 -7.38 39.91
CA VAL A 708 3.33 -6.54 40.87
C VAL A 708 3.35 -7.24 42.23
N VAL A 709 4.55 -7.48 42.76
CA VAL A 709 4.77 -7.89 44.16
C VAL A 709 5.46 -6.73 44.88
N ASP A 710 4.84 -6.29 45.97
CA ASP A 710 5.31 -5.21 46.85
C ASP A 710 6.67 -5.52 47.52
N PRO A 711 7.46 -4.49 47.90
CA PRO A 711 8.87 -4.62 48.25
C PRO A 711 9.10 -4.82 49.75
N LEU A 712 9.82 -5.88 50.17
CA LEU A 712 10.49 -5.90 51.48
C LEU A 712 11.78 -6.75 51.53
N ALA A 713 12.84 -6.08 51.99
CA ALA A 713 14.03 -6.54 52.75
C ALA A 713 15.23 -7.22 52.02
N GLN A 714 16.35 -6.47 51.96
CA GLN A 714 17.72 -6.95 51.73
C GLN A 714 18.24 -7.76 52.94
N PRO A 715 19.24 -8.66 52.73
CA PRO A 715 20.55 -8.37 53.35
C PRO A 715 21.81 -8.86 52.60
N GLN A 716 22.82 -7.97 52.61
CA GLN A 716 24.28 -8.10 52.87
C GLN A 716 25.23 -9.06 52.11
N ILE A 717 26.37 -8.45 51.71
CA ILE A 717 27.59 -8.96 51.04
C ILE A 717 28.68 -9.24 52.11
N ASN A 718 29.58 -10.19 51.86
CA ASN A 718 31.00 -10.32 52.31
C ASN A 718 31.61 -11.49 51.51
N GLU A 719 32.89 -11.63 51.11
CA GLU A 719 34.11 -10.82 50.91
C GLU A 719 35.06 -11.74 50.08
N LEU A 720 36.00 -11.16 49.32
CA LEU A 720 36.93 -11.82 48.37
C LEU A 720 38.20 -12.42 49.02
N GLU A 721 38.75 -13.49 48.44
CA GLU A 721 40.20 -13.82 48.44
C GLU A 721 40.66 -14.32 47.05
N GLU A 722 41.86 -13.91 46.62
CA GLU A 722 42.46 -13.95 45.26
C GLU A 722 43.79 -14.81 45.26
N PRO A 723 44.60 -14.97 44.17
CA PRO A 723 44.90 -16.27 43.49
C PRO A 723 46.42 -16.67 43.41
N THR A 724 46.76 -17.77 42.69
CA THR A 724 47.94 -18.02 41.75
C THR A 724 48.39 -19.54 41.65
N PRO A 725 49.24 -20.04 40.69
CA PRO A 725 49.02 -20.29 39.23
C PRO A 725 49.61 -21.62 38.59
N GLY A 726 49.03 -22.11 37.46
CA GLY A 726 49.63 -22.85 36.27
C GLY A 726 50.09 -24.33 36.37
N PRO A 727 50.17 -25.16 35.29
CA PRO A 727 50.20 -24.85 33.84
C PRO A 727 49.20 -25.64 32.92
N SER A 728 49.25 -25.30 31.62
CA SER A 728 48.33 -25.57 30.49
C SER A 728 48.30 -27.00 29.91
N SER A 729 47.11 -27.52 29.55
CA SER A 729 46.77 -28.02 28.19
C SER A 729 45.40 -28.75 28.14
N GLY A 730 44.59 -28.42 27.13
CA GLY A 730 43.46 -29.24 26.65
C GLY A 730 42.07 -28.70 26.96
N THR A 731 41.38 -28.15 25.96
CA THR A 731 39.95 -27.81 26.03
C THR A 731 39.16 -28.66 25.04
N PRO A 732 38.11 -29.37 25.52
CA PRO A 732 36.93 -29.68 24.73
C PRO A 732 35.64 -29.09 25.35
N THR A 733 34.79 -28.56 24.47
CA THR A 733 33.31 -28.55 24.45
C THR A 733 32.45 -27.83 25.51
N VAL A 734 31.31 -27.33 25.00
CA VAL A 734 29.99 -27.00 25.61
C VAL A 734 29.75 -25.53 25.98
N ASN A 735 28.77 -24.91 25.30
CA ASN A 735 28.13 -23.64 25.67
C ASN A 735 26.65 -23.93 25.97
N GLU A 736 26.20 -23.64 27.20
CA GLU A 736 24.78 -23.43 27.49
C GLU A 736 24.59 -22.21 28.41
N ALA A 737 23.60 -21.39 28.03
CA ALA A 737 22.80 -20.40 28.74
C ALA A 737 23.35 -19.67 29.99
N GLY A 738 23.43 -18.34 29.91
CA GLY A 738 23.47 -17.47 31.09
C GLY A 738 24.34 -16.21 30.98
N ALA A 739 24.33 -15.50 29.85
CA ALA A 739 24.91 -14.16 29.79
C ALA A 739 23.88 -13.19 29.17
N PRO A 740 23.64 -12.01 29.78
CA PRO A 740 22.88 -10.96 29.11
C PRO A 740 23.61 -10.59 27.82
N LEU A 741 22.85 -10.49 26.73
CA LEU A 741 23.32 -9.98 25.45
C LEU A 741 24.16 -8.70 25.71
N PRO A 742 25.35 -8.55 25.10
CA PRO A 742 26.12 -7.33 25.26
C PRO A 742 25.27 -6.15 24.78
N LYS A 743 24.99 -5.21 25.69
CA LYS A 743 24.43 -3.90 25.32
C LYS A 743 25.38 -3.30 24.28
N SER A 744 24.84 -2.91 23.14
CA SER A 744 25.57 -2.28 22.04
C SER A 744 26.48 -1.17 22.58
N GLN A 745 27.80 -1.40 22.55
CA GLN A 745 28.77 -0.37 22.93
C GLN A 745 28.75 0.76 21.88
N THR A 746 28.60 1.97 22.39
CA THR A 746 28.62 3.27 21.71
C THR A 746 29.96 3.49 21.00
N LEU A 747 29.97 3.96 19.74
CA LEU A 747 31.19 4.43 19.06
C LEU A 747 31.64 5.84 19.53
N LEU A 748 30.88 6.51 20.41
CA LEU A 748 31.26 7.80 21.00
C LEU A 748 30.87 7.85 22.50
N PRO A 749 31.82 7.98 23.45
CA PRO A 749 31.50 8.15 24.86
C PRO A 749 30.92 9.55 25.13
N MET A 750 29.79 9.62 25.83
CA MET A 750 29.06 10.86 26.11
C MET A 750 29.52 11.54 27.40
N ALA A 751 30.07 10.79 28.36
CA ALA A 751 30.50 11.34 29.64
C ALA A 751 31.43 12.58 29.56
N PRO A 752 32.36 12.70 28.58
CA PRO A 752 33.22 13.88 28.43
C PRO A 752 32.49 15.17 28.02
N TYR A 753 31.28 15.06 27.47
CA TYR A 753 30.50 16.19 26.94
C TYR A 753 29.40 16.66 27.91
N ALA A 754 29.34 16.08 29.11
CA ALA A 754 28.43 16.53 30.15
C ALA A 754 28.80 17.97 30.58
N VAL A 755 27.77 18.79 30.82
CA VAL A 755 27.99 20.18 31.27
C VAL A 755 28.57 20.16 32.68
N SER A 756 29.76 20.75 32.83
CA SER A 756 30.41 20.94 34.14
C SER A 756 29.47 21.66 35.10
N GLU A 757 29.24 21.09 36.28
CA GLU A 757 28.28 21.59 37.29
C GLU A 757 26.82 21.75 36.78
N GLY A 758 26.44 21.03 35.72
CA GLY A 758 25.13 21.18 35.06
C GLY A 758 23.92 21.00 35.99
N GLU A 759 24.04 20.23 37.06
CA GLU A 759 23.00 20.09 38.09
C GLU A 759 22.75 21.36 38.90
N GLN A 760 23.82 22.12 39.18
CA GLN A 760 23.66 23.44 39.81
C GLN A 760 23.10 24.46 38.82
N LEU A 761 23.46 24.32 37.54
CA LEU A 761 23.01 25.20 36.46
C LEU A 761 21.49 25.13 36.27
N ILE A 762 20.89 23.93 36.26
CA ILE A 762 19.44 23.75 36.02
C ILE A 762 18.57 23.83 37.28
N LYS A 763 19.17 24.00 38.47
CA LYS A 763 18.47 23.93 39.77
C LYS A 763 17.30 24.91 39.92
N SER A 764 17.38 26.07 39.26
CA SER A 764 16.35 27.12 39.26
C SER A 764 15.76 27.39 37.87
N ALA A 765 16.03 26.53 36.89
CA ALA A 765 15.61 26.71 35.51
C ALA A 765 14.17 26.19 35.27
N PRO A 766 13.32 26.92 34.53
CA PRO A 766 12.01 26.41 34.11
C PRO A 766 12.17 25.17 33.22
N ARG A 767 11.43 24.12 33.57
CA ARG A 767 11.39 22.82 32.88
C ARG A 767 10.05 22.63 32.17
N ASP A 768 10.06 22.15 30.94
CA ASP A 768 8.82 21.79 30.22
C ASP A 768 8.37 20.33 30.45
N ALA A 769 7.22 19.98 29.87
CA ALA A 769 6.58 18.66 30.03
C ALA A 769 7.42 17.49 29.49
N LEU A 770 8.39 17.73 28.61
CA LEU A 770 9.32 16.72 28.10
C LEU A 770 10.65 16.72 28.85
N GLY A 771 10.79 17.55 29.87
CA GLY A 771 11.95 17.58 30.74
C GLY A 771 13.12 18.43 30.26
N VAL A 772 12.89 19.39 29.37
CA VAL A 772 13.92 20.32 28.88
C VAL A 772 13.97 21.57 29.75
N TYR A 773 15.16 21.89 30.25
CA TYR A 773 15.46 23.05 31.09
C TYR A 773 15.95 24.21 30.23
N ARG A 774 15.40 25.41 30.44
CA ARG A 774 15.77 26.62 29.67
C ARG A 774 16.42 27.65 30.58
N ILE A 775 17.58 28.14 30.17
CA ILE A 775 18.35 29.15 30.91
C ILE A 775 18.82 30.20 29.93
N THR A 776 18.61 31.47 30.26
CA THR A 776 19.22 32.57 29.53
C THR A 776 20.58 32.86 30.16
N ASP A 777 21.64 32.82 29.37
CA ASP A 777 22.99 33.10 29.85
C ASP A 777 23.23 34.61 30.09
N SER A 778 24.41 34.96 30.59
CA SER A 778 24.80 36.33 30.89
C SER A 778 24.88 37.26 29.67
N GLN A 779 24.79 36.72 28.45
CA GLN A 779 24.81 37.45 27.19
C GLN A 779 23.40 37.57 26.59
N GLY A 780 22.37 37.05 27.26
CA GLY A 780 20.98 37.09 26.80
C GLY A 780 20.61 35.96 25.84
N ALA A 781 21.49 34.98 25.62
CA ALA A 781 21.22 33.86 24.72
C ALA A 781 20.49 32.74 25.47
N LEU A 782 19.42 32.22 24.84
CA LEU A 782 18.64 31.12 25.38
C LEU A 782 19.37 29.79 25.17
N ARG A 783 19.76 29.13 26.25
CA ARG A 783 20.38 27.80 26.27
C ARG A 783 19.41 26.76 26.80
N GLN A 784 19.50 25.56 26.26
CA GLN A 784 18.54 24.47 26.50
C GLN A 784 19.29 23.22 26.93
N PHE A 785 18.80 22.56 27.99
CA PHE A 785 19.48 21.44 28.62
C PHE A 785 18.52 20.29 28.90
N VAL A 786 19.03 19.07 28.91
CA VAL A 786 18.29 17.84 29.22
C VAL A 786 19.09 16.94 30.14
N ARG A 787 18.40 16.07 30.87
CA ARG A 787 19.03 14.95 31.58
C ARG A 787 19.15 13.76 30.64
N PHE A 788 20.32 13.15 30.60
CA PHE A 788 20.60 11.94 29.83
C PHE A 788 21.53 11.02 30.63
N THR A 789 21.23 9.73 30.65
CA THR A 789 22.06 8.70 31.29
C THR A 789 23.19 8.30 30.33
N ASP A 790 24.42 8.62 30.69
CA ASP A 790 25.60 8.29 29.87
C ASP A 790 25.97 6.79 29.93
N GLU A 791 26.99 6.40 29.17
CA GLU A 791 27.51 5.02 29.11
C GLU A 791 28.03 4.49 30.46
N THR A 792 28.28 5.38 31.44
CA THR A 792 28.68 5.01 32.81
C THR A 792 27.47 4.72 33.71
N GLY A 793 26.26 4.90 33.20
CA GLY A 793 25.01 4.74 33.95
C GLY A 793 24.67 5.95 34.83
N ALA A 794 25.41 7.05 34.71
CA ALA A 794 25.18 8.27 35.48
C ALA A 794 24.25 9.23 34.72
N SER A 795 23.15 9.67 35.36
CA SER A 795 22.33 10.76 34.84
C SER A 795 23.08 12.08 34.99
N LYS A 796 23.38 12.73 33.86
CA LYS A 796 24.06 14.02 33.81
C LYS A 796 23.31 14.98 32.91
N VAL A 797 23.63 16.27 33.03
CA VAL A 797 23.02 17.34 32.26
C VAL A 797 23.83 17.61 31.00
N PHE A 798 23.14 17.61 29.86
CA PHE A 798 23.73 17.86 28.55
C PHE A 798 23.03 19.02 27.87
N GLU A 799 23.80 19.81 27.12
CA GLU A 799 23.23 20.86 26.30
C GLU A 799 22.69 20.29 24.99
N ILE A 800 21.54 20.81 24.56
CA ILE A 800 20.92 20.47 23.28
C ILE A 800 20.94 21.67 22.34
N SER A 801 20.87 21.39 21.05
CA SER A 801 20.85 22.43 20.02
C SER A 801 19.73 23.44 20.26
N GLY A 802 20.06 24.74 20.23
CA GLY A 802 19.08 25.83 20.31
C GLY A 802 18.04 25.87 19.18
N ARG A 803 18.12 24.95 18.20
CA ARG A 803 17.08 24.73 17.19
C ARG A 803 15.91 23.87 17.71
N TYR A 804 16.02 23.27 18.89
CA TYR A 804 14.98 22.46 19.52
C TYR A 804 13.77 23.33 19.91
N ARG A 805 12.59 22.96 19.41
CA ARG A 805 11.32 23.61 19.75
C ARG A 805 10.59 22.83 20.83
N THR A 806 9.86 23.55 21.68
CA THR A 806 9.06 22.94 22.75
C THR A 806 8.09 21.92 22.17
N GLY A 807 8.18 20.65 22.60
CA GLY A 807 7.32 19.57 22.13
C GLY A 807 7.93 18.67 21.05
N ASP A 808 9.13 19.00 20.54
CA ASP A 808 9.80 18.14 19.56
C ASP A 808 10.13 16.78 20.19
N VAL A 809 9.78 15.70 19.47
CA VAL A 809 9.98 14.31 19.90
C VAL A 809 11.42 13.83 19.74
N PHE A 810 12.32 14.69 19.26
CA PHE A 810 13.76 14.43 19.12
C PHE A 810 14.55 15.70 19.47
N ALA A 811 15.69 15.55 20.13
CA ALA A 811 16.65 16.61 20.36
C ALA A 811 18.05 16.13 19.96
N LYS A 812 18.97 17.07 19.69
CA LYS A 812 20.37 16.75 19.40
C LYS A 812 21.26 17.29 20.52
N ILE A 813 21.92 16.40 21.26
CA ILE A 813 22.97 16.79 22.21
C ILE A 813 24.11 17.41 21.41
N ILE A 814 24.63 18.53 21.89
CA ILE A 814 25.74 19.25 21.27
C ILE A 814 26.99 19.19 22.14
N ASN A 815 28.15 19.33 21.51
CA ASN A 815 29.40 19.56 22.21
C ASN A 815 29.40 21.00 22.76
N PRO A 816 29.56 21.21 24.08
CA PRO A 816 29.51 22.53 24.69
C PRO A 816 30.63 23.48 24.23
N ASP A 817 31.76 22.96 23.73
CA ASP A 817 32.91 23.78 23.34
C ASP A 817 32.78 24.39 21.94
N ASN A 818 32.10 23.70 21.02
CA ASN A 818 32.03 24.10 19.62
C ASN A 818 30.63 24.03 18.98
N GLY A 819 29.61 23.61 19.74
CA GLY A 819 28.23 23.50 19.30
C GLY A 819 27.95 22.37 18.30
N ALA A 820 28.93 21.51 18.00
CA ALA A 820 28.77 20.41 17.06
C ALA A 820 27.82 19.36 17.63
N GLY A 821 26.82 18.95 16.85
CA GLY A 821 25.83 17.98 17.32
C GLY A 821 26.40 16.56 17.37
N LEU A 822 26.35 15.95 18.57
CA LEU A 822 26.97 14.68 18.91
C LEU A 822 26.02 13.49 18.72
N MET A 823 24.77 13.59 19.19
CA MET A 823 23.84 12.46 19.22
C MET A 823 22.39 12.91 19.24
N VAL A 824 21.52 12.16 18.57
CA VAL A 824 20.06 12.36 18.63
C VAL A 824 19.46 11.55 19.78
N ILE A 825 18.60 12.19 20.54
CA ILE A 825 17.94 11.66 21.72
C ILE A 825 16.42 11.85 21.62
N THR A 826 15.66 10.99 22.26
CA THR A 826 14.20 11.01 22.34
C THR A 826 13.74 11.15 23.80
N PRO A 827 12.56 11.72 24.07
CA PRO A 827 12.01 11.76 25.42
C PRO A 827 11.89 10.34 25.99
N GLY A 828 12.44 10.13 27.18
CA GLY A 828 12.29 8.90 27.96
C GLY A 828 11.27 9.08 29.09
N ARG A 829 11.24 8.13 30.02
CA ARG A 829 10.34 8.19 31.19
C ARG A 829 10.80 9.28 32.17
N ASP A 830 9.86 9.87 32.89
CA ASP A 830 10.08 10.86 33.97
C ASP A 830 10.85 12.15 33.55
N GLY A 831 10.88 12.41 32.24
CA GLY A 831 11.52 13.56 31.60
C GLY A 831 13.05 13.52 31.66
N GLU A 832 13.63 12.32 31.77
CA GLU A 832 14.99 12.03 31.28
C GLU A 832 14.93 11.61 29.82
N TRP A 833 15.92 12.02 29.04
CA TRP A 833 16.02 11.71 27.63
C TRP A 833 16.89 10.48 27.42
N ALA A 834 16.51 9.66 26.44
CA ALA A 834 17.20 8.42 26.09
C ALA A 834 17.74 8.49 24.68
N ARG A 835 18.71 7.61 24.37
CA ARG A 835 19.28 7.53 23.03
C ARG A 835 18.21 7.04 22.05
N ALA A 836 18.10 7.69 20.90
CA ALA A 836 17.23 7.20 19.84
C ALA A 836 17.74 5.83 19.32
N PRO A 837 16.89 4.79 19.20
CA PRO A 837 17.30 3.47 18.71
C PRO A 837 17.77 3.55 17.23
N GLY A 838 18.93 2.99 16.89
CA GLY A 838 19.47 2.89 15.51
C GLY A 838 19.64 1.42 15.10
N ASN A 839 19.53 1.00 13.83
CA ASN A 839 19.88 1.65 12.57
C ASN A 839 18.75 1.52 11.54
N GLY A 840 18.44 2.61 10.84
CA GLY A 840 17.44 2.64 9.77
C GLY A 840 16.93 4.06 9.61
N GLY A 841 17.28 4.71 8.50
CA GLY A 841 16.85 6.05 8.18
C GLY A 841 15.33 6.14 8.07
N VAL A 842 14.71 6.65 9.12
CA VAL A 842 13.32 7.07 9.11
C VAL A 842 13.30 8.55 8.71
N LYS A 843 12.88 8.84 7.47
CA LYS A 843 12.54 10.19 7.00
C LYS A 843 11.13 10.55 7.50
N TRP A 844 10.98 11.73 8.11
CA TRP A 844 9.69 12.35 8.49
C TRP A 844 9.68 13.85 8.13
N PRO A 845 8.52 14.48 7.93
CA PRO A 845 8.22 15.12 6.66
C PRO A 845 8.28 16.66 6.68
N TRP A 846 9.08 17.30 7.53
CA TRP A 846 9.17 18.78 7.56
C TRP A 846 10.53 19.39 7.95
N GLN A 847 11.66 18.85 7.46
CA GLN A 847 12.90 19.64 7.40
C GLN A 847 13.22 20.03 5.96
N ARG A 848 12.96 21.31 5.66
CA ARG A 848 13.63 22.04 4.59
C ARG A 848 15.13 22.03 4.87
N SER A 849 15.90 21.68 3.85
CA SER A 849 17.28 22.16 3.71
C SER A 849 17.28 23.68 3.73
N GLU A 850 18.22 24.29 4.45
CA GLU A 850 18.53 25.71 4.26
C GLU A 850 18.84 25.93 2.78
N SER A 851 18.20 26.94 2.18
CA SER A 851 18.50 27.39 0.82
C SER A 851 19.99 27.71 0.72
N PRO A 852 20.71 27.22 -0.31
CA PRO A 852 21.89 27.93 -0.73
C PRO A 852 21.44 29.31 -1.19
N THR A 853 22.13 30.36 -0.73
CA THR A 853 22.17 31.65 -1.42
C THR A 853 22.33 31.39 -2.91
N PRO A 854 21.54 32.03 -3.80
CA PRO A 854 21.51 31.67 -5.22
C PRO A 854 22.90 31.83 -5.84
N SER A 855 23.54 30.71 -6.16
CA SER A 855 24.58 30.69 -7.19
C SER A 855 23.88 30.81 -8.54
N ASN A 856 24.44 31.65 -9.39
CA ASN A 856 23.92 32.06 -10.67
C ASN A 856 24.33 31.04 -11.77
N ASP A 857 24.12 29.75 -11.54
CA ASP A 857 24.52 28.70 -12.47
C ASP A 857 23.31 28.14 -13.24
N LEU A 858 23.36 28.32 -14.56
CA LEU A 858 22.39 27.88 -15.58
C LEU A 858 21.91 26.43 -15.35
N LYS A 859 20.61 26.17 -15.49
CA LYS A 859 20.04 24.81 -15.37
C LYS A 859 20.54 23.91 -16.50
N THR A 860 21.57 23.16 -16.18
CA THR A 860 21.98 21.96 -16.90
C THR A 860 20.83 20.94 -16.88
N PRO A 861 20.54 20.19 -17.97
CA PRO A 861 19.60 19.07 -17.95
C PRO A 861 19.92 18.12 -16.79
N ALA A 862 18.89 17.53 -16.16
CA ALA A 862 19.09 16.59 -15.07
C ALA A 862 20.03 15.47 -15.53
N GLN A 863 21.19 15.42 -14.89
CA GLN A 863 22.25 14.46 -15.16
C GLN A 863 22.16 13.30 -14.17
N VAL A 864 22.63 12.12 -14.58
CA VAL A 864 22.75 10.97 -13.67
C VAL A 864 23.67 11.35 -12.50
N SER A 865 24.72 12.13 -12.76
CA SER A 865 25.65 12.63 -11.76
C SER A 865 25.05 13.56 -10.70
N ASP A 866 23.93 14.23 -10.98
CA ASP A 866 23.28 15.16 -10.04
C ASP A 866 22.72 14.43 -8.80
N ASN A 867 22.55 13.11 -8.88
CA ASN A 867 22.10 12.26 -7.78
C ASN A 867 23.24 11.75 -6.89
N PHE A 868 24.49 12.09 -7.19
CA PHE A 868 25.68 11.65 -6.44
C PHE A 868 26.42 12.85 -5.85
N ILE A 869 25.93 13.37 -4.72
CA ILE A 869 26.49 14.54 -4.03
C ILE A 869 27.14 14.10 -2.71
N GLU A 870 28.37 14.55 -2.45
CA GLU A 870 29.10 14.35 -1.19
C GLU A 870 28.60 15.28 -0.08
N LEU A 871 28.97 14.99 1.18
CA LEU A 871 28.52 15.74 2.36
C LEU A 871 28.91 17.23 2.35
N ASN A 872 29.92 17.59 1.57
CA ASN A 872 30.40 18.96 1.35
C ASN A 872 29.66 19.68 0.20
N GLY A 873 28.67 19.03 -0.45
CA GLY A 873 27.91 19.57 -1.56
C GLY A 873 28.57 19.41 -2.94
N THR A 874 29.75 18.80 -3.05
CA THR A 874 30.41 18.55 -4.34
C THR A 874 29.94 17.24 -4.98
N LYS A 875 29.91 17.16 -6.31
CA LYS A 875 29.63 15.91 -7.02
C LYS A 875 30.67 14.85 -6.67
N MET A 876 30.22 13.61 -6.46
CA MET A 876 31.08 12.49 -6.14
C MET A 876 32.07 12.25 -7.28
N LYS A 877 33.33 12.01 -6.92
CA LYS A 877 34.41 11.73 -7.89
C LYS A 877 33.98 10.58 -8.83
N GLY A 878 33.99 10.86 -10.14
CA GLY A 878 33.63 9.89 -11.19
C GLY A 878 32.16 9.89 -11.63
N ALA A 879 31.27 10.59 -10.94
CA ALA A 879 29.84 10.62 -11.29
C ALA A 879 29.56 11.21 -12.69
N ASP A 880 30.32 12.24 -13.09
CA ASP A 880 30.18 12.90 -14.41
C ASP A 880 30.44 11.96 -15.61
N ILE A 881 31.13 10.83 -15.38
CA ILE A 881 31.40 9.83 -16.41
C ILE A 881 30.09 9.17 -16.87
N LEU A 882 29.13 9.01 -15.95
CA LEU A 882 27.85 8.37 -16.22
C LEU A 882 27.02 9.19 -17.21
N ASP A 883 27.11 10.52 -17.12
CA ASP A 883 26.41 11.43 -18.02
C ASP A 883 26.92 11.39 -19.45
N LYS A 884 28.12 10.84 -19.69
CA LYS A 884 28.63 10.67 -21.05
C LYS A 884 27.87 9.58 -21.80
N CYS A 885 27.33 8.60 -21.09
CA CYS A 885 26.80 7.36 -21.66
C CYS A 885 25.29 7.18 -21.46
N PHE A 886 24.70 7.78 -20.43
CA PHE A 886 23.31 7.55 -20.05
C PHE A 886 22.48 8.84 -20.01
N ASN A 887 21.18 8.70 -20.29
CA ASN A 887 20.16 9.73 -20.12
C ASN A 887 19.33 9.45 -18.85
N VAL A 888 18.82 10.52 -18.22
CA VAL A 888 17.85 10.40 -17.13
C VAL A 888 16.45 10.27 -17.74
N GLU A 889 15.83 9.10 -17.57
CA GLU A 889 14.43 8.84 -17.92
C GLU A 889 13.53 9.13 -16.71
N GLU A 890 12.56 10.02 -16.85
CA GLU A 890 11.64 10.39 -15.75
C GLU A 890 10.71 9.26 -15.30
N GLN A 891 10.51 8.23 -16.14
CA GLN A 891 9.65 7.07 -15.85
C GLN A 891 10.40 5.83 -15.36
N ALA A 892 11.74 5.84 -15.39
CA ALA A 892 12.54 4.71 -14.93
C ALA A 892 12.80 4.82 -13.42
N ASN A 893 12.43 3.78 -12.67
CA ASN A 893 12.67 3.70 -11.22
C ASN A 893 14.15 3.43 -10.90
N TYR A 894 15.02 4.40 -11.17
CA TYR A 894 16.44 4.31 -10.85
C TYR A 894 16.68 4.33 -9.33
N LYS A 895 17.51 3.40 -8.87
CA LYS A 895 18.06 3.35 -7.52
C LYS A 895 19.50 3.82 -7.54
N TYR A 896 19.78 4.92 -6.86
CA TYR A 896 21.12 5.49 -6.71
C TYR A 896 21.73 5.05 -5.38
N GLY A 897 23.01 4.70 -5.40
CA GLY A 897 23.75 4.20 -4.24
C GLY A 897 25.25 4.44 -4.37
N VAL A 898 26.00 4.04 -3.34
CA VAL A 898 27.46 4.18 -3.30
C VAL A 898 28.04 2.82 -3.01
N SER A 899 28.96 2.36 -3.85
CA SER A 899 29.77 1.16 -3.57
C SER A 899 31.11 1.59 -2.98
N PHE A 900 31.62 0.79 -2.05
CA PHE A 900 32.93 0.98 -1.43
C PHE A 900 33.89 -0.04 -2.00
N LYS A 901 34.99 0.42 -2.59
CA LYS A 901 36.06 -0.46 -3.06
C LYS A 901 37.35 -0.09 -2.34
N GLU A 902 37.95 -1.06 -1.68
CA GLU A 902 39.22 -0.86 -0.98
C GLU A 902 40.35 -1.09 -1.99
N GLU A 903 41.11 -0.03 -2.28
CA GLU A 903 42.25 -0.09 -3.20
C GLU A 903 43.47 0.47 -2.46
N ASN A 904 44.52 -0.34 -2.31
CA ASN A 904 45.74 0.00 -1.57
C ASN A 904 45.52 0.48 -0.11
N GLY A 905 44.50 -0.04 0.58
CA GLY A 905 44.20 0.32 1.98
C GLY A 905 43.49 1.67 2.17
N VAL A 906 42.99 2.26 1.08
CA VAL A 906 42.12 3.43 1.09
C VAL A 906 40.74 3.02 0.57
N LEU A 907 39.69 3.33 1.33
CA LEU A 907 38.31 3.08 0.94
C LEU A 907 37.88 4.17 -0.06
N GLU A 908 37.76 3.83 -1.35
CA GLU A 908 37.23 4.76 -2.35
C GLU A 908 35.71 4.56 -2.53
N ASN A 909 34.97 5.67 -2.46
CA ASN A 909 33.53 5.73 -2.69
C ASN A 909 33.27 5.86 -4.20
N ARG A 910 32.42 4.99 -4.76
CA ARG A 910 32.05 5.04 -6.18
C ARG A 910 30.54 5.15 -6.36
N PRO A 911 30.07 6.02 -7.26
CA PRO A 911 28.65 6.16 -7.53
C PRO A 911 28.15 4.94 -8.30
N VAL A 912 26.97 4.45 -7.91
CA VAL A 912 26.31 3.33 -8.55
C VAL A 912 24.85 3.68 -8.78
N PHE A 913 24.35 3.53 -10.00
CA PHE A 913 22.90 3.56 -10.24
C PHE A 913 22.44 2.26 -10.86
N SER A 914 21.23 1.85 -10.53
CA SER A 914 20.65 0.60 -10.99
C SER A 914 19.17 0.72 -11.25
N TRP A 915 18.64 -0.16 -12.11
CA TRP A 915 17.20 -0.31 -12.31
C TRP A 915 16.88 -1.79 -12.46
N THR A 916 15.62 -2.15 -12.22
CA THR A 916 15.11 -3.51 -12.39
C THR A 916 13.93 -3.45 -13.35
N THR A 917 13.97 -4.28 -14.38
CA THR A 917 12.86 -4.51 -15.30
C THR A 917 12.30 -5.91 -15.06
N ASP A 918 10.97 -6.04 -15.07
CA ASP A 918 10.33 -7.35 -15.09
C ASP A 918 10.33 -7.80 -16.55
N SER A 919 11.21 -8.74 -16.91
CA SER A 919 11.14 -9.35 -18.23
C SER A 919 9.87 -10.19 -18.22
N GLY A 920 8.82 -9.75 -18.92
CA GLY A 920 7.51 -10.43 -18.91
C GLY A 920 7.56 -11.93 -19.22
N ASP A 921 6.43 -12.64 -19.10
CA ASP A 921 6.28 -14.11 -19.20
C ASP A 921 7.42 -14.85 -19.93
N PHE A 922 8.47 -15.22 -19.18
CA PHE A 922 9.59 -15.98 -19.74
C PHE A 922 9.12 -17.33 -20.28
N THR A 923 9.64 -17.72 -21.44
CA THR A 923 9.42 -19.03 -22.04
C THR A 923 10.74 -19.56 -22.60
N VAL A 924 10.98 -20.87 -22.42
CA VAL A 924 12.13 -21.56 -22.98
C VAL A 924 11.90 -21.77 -24.47
N SER A 925 12.84 -21.35 -25.32
CA SER A 925 12.73 -21.61 -26.76
C SER A 925 13.11 -23.05 -27.10
N GLU A 926 12.67 -23.55 -28.26
CA GLU A 926 13.00 -24.90 -28.73
C GLU A 926 14.52 -25.13 -28.81
N SER A 927 15.29 -24.10 -29.16
CA SER A 927 16.76 -24.17 -29.22
C SER A 927 17.47 -24.17 -27.86
N GLU A 928 16.74 -23.84 -26.80
CA GLU A 928 17.23 -23.79 -25.42
C GLU A 928 16.76 -25.00 -24.61
N THR A 929 15.74 -25.71 -25.09
CA THR A 929 15.16 -26.90 -24.46
C THR A 929 16.19 -28.02 -24.29
N ALA A 930 16.17 -28.68 -23.13
CA ALA A 930 17.09 -29.77 -22.84
C ALA A 930 16.83 -30.99 -23.73
N SER A 931 17.90 -31.59 -24.25
CA SER A 931 17.86 -32.76 -25.13
C SER A 931 18.98 -33.75 -24.79
N PRO A 932 18.95 -34.99 -25.29
CA PRO A 932 20.02 -35.96 -25.04
C PRO A 932 21.40 -35.40 -25.41
N SER A 933 22.34 -35.49 -24.47
CA SER A 933 23.70 -34.95 -24.58
C SER A 933 24.74 -36.05 -24.76
N GLU A 934 25.84 -35.75 -25.45
CA GLU A 934 27.00 -36.64 -25.55
C GLU A 934 27.85 -36.65 -24.25
N TYR A 935 27.55 -35.72 -23.33
CA TYR A 935 28.18 -35.58 -22.02
C TYR A 935 27.17 -35.80 -20.89
N GLY A 936 27.57 -36.56 -19.86
CA GLY A 936 26.75 -36.83 -18.67
C GLY A 936 25.73 -37.95 -18.84
N THR A 937 24.82 -38.06 -17.87
CA THR A 937 23.73 -39.06 -17.84
C THR A 937 22.34 -38.45 -18.04
N SER A 938 22.26 -37.12 -18.16
CA SER A 938 21.02 -36.33 -18.21
C SER A 938 20.81 -35.65 -19.56
N ASN A 939 19.60 -35.10 -19.76
CA ASN A 939 19.36 -34.18 -20.88
C ASN A 939 19.92 -32.80 -20.54
N TYR A 940 20.56 -32.15 -21.51
CA TYR A 940 21.11 -30.82 -21.37
C TYR A 940 20.75 -29.95 -22.57
N SER A 941 20.57 -28.66 -22.34
CA SER A 941 20.47 -27.67 -23.40
C SER A 941 21.75 -27.66 -24.24
N PRO A 942 21.67 -27.68 -25.58
CA PRO A 942 22.85 -27.52 -26.43
C PRO A 942 23.59 -26.18 -26.21
N GLN A 943 22.91 -25.14 -25.71
CA GLN A 943 23.53 -23.87 -25.38
C GLN A 943 24.37 -23.97 -24.09
N PHE A 944 23.84 -24.63 -23.07
CA PHE A 944 24.54 -24.87 -21.80
C PHE A 944 25.87 -25.60 -22.02
N ILE A 945 25.87 -26.68 -22.83
CA ILE A 945 27.11 -27.43 -23.14
C ILE A 945 28.13 -26.58 -23.90
N LYS A 946 27.69 -25.63 -24.73
CA LYS A 946 28.61 -24.71 -25.42
C LYS A 946 29.19 -23.68 -24.46
N ASP A 947 28.37 -23.18 -23.54
CA ASP A 947 28.76 -22.09 -22.65
C ASP A 947 29.55 -22.57 -21.43
N ILE A 948 29.39 -23.82 -20.97
CA ILE A 948 30.27 -24.41 -19.94
C ILE A 948 31.75 -24.46 -20.35
N ASN A 949 32.04 -24.51 -21.66
CA ASN A 949 33.39 -24.42 -22.21
C ASN A 949 33.92 -22.97 -22.32
N ARG A 950 33.05 -21.97 -22.16
CA ARG A 950 33.35 -20.56 -22.46
C ARG A 950 33.33 -19.67 -21.23
N ASP A 951 32.50 -20.00 -20.24
CA ASP A 951 32.23 -19.18 -19.07
C ASP A 951 32.35 -19.99 -17.77
N PRO A 952 32.69 -19.35 -16.64
CA PRO A 952 32.70 -19.98 -15.33
C PRO A 952 31.30 -20.25 -14.76
N TYR A 953 31.15 -21.42 -14.13
CA TYR A 953 29.96 -21.82 -13.39
C TYR A 953 30.34 -22.11 -11.93
N THR A 954 29.63 -21.49 -10.99
CA THR A 954 29.74 -21.79 -9.55
C THR A 954 28.45 -22.44 -9.08
N ILE A 955 28.54 -23.67 -8.58
CA ILE A 955 27.40 -24.38 -8.01
C ILE A 955 27.58 -24.41 -6.50
N ARG A 956 26.61 -23.82 -5.79
CA ARG A 956 26.55 -23.76 -4.34
C ARG A 956 25.46 -24.70 -3.87
N SER A 957 25.79 -25.52 -2.87
CA SER A 957 24.86 -26.43 -2.24
C SER A 957 25.04 -26.34 -0.74
N ALA A 958 23.95 -26.33 0.03
CA ALA A 958 23.99 -26.11 1.47
C ALA A 958 24.81 -27.16 2.24
N ASP A 959 24.95 -28.36 1.66
CA ASP A 959 25.55 -29.53 2.32
C ASP A 959 26.85 -30.01 1.65
N LEU A 960 27.34 -29.31 0.61
CA LEU A 960 28.54 -29.68 -0.15
C LEU A 960 29.47 -28.49 -0.34
N GLU A 961 30.76 -28.75 -0.56
CA GLU A 961 31.70 -27.70 -0.97
C GLU A 961 31.26 -27.09 -2.31
N ASN A 962 31.47 -25.78 -2.46
CA ASN A 962 31.17 -25.07 -3.70
C ASN A 962 31.98 -25.68 -4.84
N VAL A 963 31.31 -26.01 -5.93
CA VAL A 963 31.95 -26.55 -7.13
C VAL A 963 32.10 -25.42 -8.15
N GLU A 964 33.32 -25.22 -8.61
CA GLU A 964 33.65 -24.26 -9.65
C GLU A 964 34.07 -24.99 -10.92
N ILE A 965 33.43 -24.65 -12.03
CA ILE A 965 33.73 -25.17 -13.37
C ILE A 965 34.18 -23.97 -14.21
N ASP A 966 35.48 -23.82 -14.40
CA ASP A 966 36.10 -22.79 -15.25
C ASP A 966 37.10 -23.44 -16.20
N ILE A 967 36.58 -23.92 -17.34
CA ILE A 967 37.38 -24.57 -18.38
C ILE A 967 38.39 -23.61 -19.02
N PRO A 968 38.04 -22.34 -19.36
CA PRO A 968 39.00 -21.35 -19.84
C PRO A 968 40.22 -21.17 -18.92
N GLN A 969 40.01 -21.04 -17.61
CA GLN A 969 41.09 -20.90 -16.63
C GLN A 969 41.95 -22.18 -16.53
N GLN A 970 41.32 -23.35 -16.54
CA GLN A 970 42.03 -24.64 -16.54
C GLN A 970 42.96 -24.78 -17.75
N ILE A 971 42.49 -24.35 -18.92
CA ILE A 971 43.27 -24.40 -20.17
C ILE A 971 44.39 -23.36 -20.17
N ALA A 972 44.14 -22.14 -19.68
CA ALA A 972 45.17 -21.10 -19.59
C ALA A 972 46.35 -21.51 -18.69
N GLY A 973 46.13 -22.43 -17.74
CA GLY A 973 47.17 -23.02 -16.89
C GLY A 973 47.96 -24.16 -17.53
N MET A 974 47.65 -24.59 -18.76
CA MET A 974 48.26 -25.73 -19.43
C MET A 974 49.02 -25.33 -20.70
N THR A 975 50.16 -25.97 -20.95
CA THR A 975 50.84 -25.89 -22.27
C THR A 975 50.27 -26.98 -23.17
N ILE A 976 49.40 -26.61 -24.11
CA ILE A 976 48.65 -27.55 -24.95
C ILE A 976 49.13 -27.49 -26.42
N PRO A 977 49.46 -28.62 -27.06
CA PRO A 977 49.66 -28.70 -28.51
C PRO A 977 48.35 -28.43 -29.29
N ASP A 978 48.42 -27.64 -30.36
CA ASP A 978 47.24 -27.21 -31.16
C ASP A 978 46.38 -28.38 -31.67
N ASP A 979 46.96 -29.56 -31.92
CA ASP A 979 46.26 -30.76 -32.40
C ASP A 979 45.48 -31.52 -31.31
N LEU A 980 45.73 -31.23 -30.03
CA LEU A 980 45.10 -31.88 -28.89
C LEU A 980 44.12 -30.99 -28.12
N GLU A 981 44.05 -29.69 -28.43
CA GLU A 981 43.24 -28.71 -27.68
C GLU A 981 41.75 -29.10 -27.63
N GLN A 982 41.18 -29.51 -28.76
CA GLN A 982 39.76 -29.89 -28.80
C GLN A 982 39.46 -31.18 -28.03
N GLN A 983 40.38 -32.15 -28.06
CA GLN A 983 40.21 -33.39 -27.30
C GLN A 983 40.27 -33.12 -25.79
N ILE A 984 41.19 -32.25 -25.35
CA ILE A 984 41.32 -31.84 -23.96
C ILE A 984 40.08 -31.06 -23.50
N ARG A 985 39.60 -30.10 -24.30
CA ARG A 985 38.35 -29.36 -24.03
C ARG A 985 37.16 -30.31 -23.84
N ASN A 986 37.00 -31.29 -24.72
CA ASN A 986 35.91 -32.28 -24.60
C ASN A 986 36.02 -33.11 -23.31
N GLY A 987 37.23 -33.47 -22.89
CA GLY A 987 37.45 -34.13 -21.60
C GLY A 987 37.04 -33.24 -20.41
N LEU A 988 37.47 -31.98 -20.41
CA LEU A 988 37.14 -31.03 -19.34
C LEU A 988 35.65 -30.69 -19.27
N ILE A 989 34.95 -30.64 -20.43
CA ILE A 989 33.48 -30.53 -20.46
C ILE A 989 32.84 -31.73 -19.77
N GLY A 990 33.31 -32.95 -20.08
CA GLY A 990 32.84 -34.17 -19.43
C GLY A 990 33.06 -34.16 -17.91
N ASP A 991 34.23 -33.72 -17.46
CA ASP A 991 34.56 -33.62 -16.03
C ASP A 991 33.72 -32.55 -15.32
N GLY A 992 33.50 -31.40 -15.95
CA GLY A 992 32.60 -30.35 -15.46
C GLY A 992 31.17 -30.83 -15.31
N ILE A 993 30.63 -31.51 -16.33
CA ILE A 993 29.28 -32.09 -16.28
C ILE A 993 29.18 -33.16 -15.17
N ASN A 994 30.19 -34.02 -15.03
CA ASN A 994 30.23 -34.99 -13.94
C ASN A 994 30.25 -34.32 -12.55
N ALA A 995 30.97 -33.21 -12.41
CA ALA A 995 30.97 -32.43 -11.17
C ALA A 995 29.58 -31.80 -10.91
N PHE A 996 28.93 -31.27 -11.95
CA PHE A 996 27.57 -30.74 -11.87
C PHE A 996 26.55 -31.82 -11.47
N GLU A 997 26.61 -33.01 -12.07
CA GLU A 997 25.70 -34.13 -11.75
C GLU A 997 25.84 -34.63 -10.31
N ARG A 998 27.05 -34.55 -9.73
CA ARG A 998 27.29 -34.90 -8.33
C ARG A 998 26.68 -33.87 -7.37
N THR A 999 26.76 -32.59 -7.71
CA THR A 999 26.29 -31.49 -6.84
C THR A 999 24.79 -31.25 -6.94
N VAL A 1000 24.19 -31.50 -8.11
CA VAL A 1000 22.75 -31.43 -8.37
C VAL A 1000 22.24 -32.83 -8.75
N PRO A 1001 21.84 -33.69 -7.79
CA PRO A 1001 21.53 -35.10 -8.07
C PRO A 1001 20.23 -35.33 -8.86
N ASP A 1002 19.32 -34.35 -8.93
CA ASP A 1002 18.04 -34.46 -9.63
C ASP A 1002 18.20 -34.21 -11.15
N PRO A 1003 17.96 -35.21 -12.03
CA PRO A 1003 18.11 -35.07 -13.48
C PRO A 1003 17.16 -34.05 -14.11
N ASP A 1004 15.95 -33.90 -13.58
CA ASP A 1004 14.96 -32.98 -14.12
C ASP A 1004 15.31 -31.54 -13.74
N MET A 1005 15.82 -31.34 -12.52
CA MET A 1005 16.39 -30.05 -12.10
C MET A 1005 17.63 -29.70 -12.92
N ARG A 1006 18.50 -30.67 -13.23
CA ARG A 1006 19.66 -30.43 -14.12
C ARG A 1006 19.25 -29.98 -15.51
N ALA A 1007 18.24 -30.64 -16.09
CA ALA A 1007 17.69 -30.27 -17.38
C ALA A 1007 17.17 -28.83 -17.35
N ALA A 1008 16.31 -28.49 -16.38
CA ALA A 1008 15.73 -27.15 -16.25
C ALA A 1008 16.79 -26.05 -15.96
N ILE A 1009 17.80 -26.33 -15.13
CA ILE A 1009 18.92 -25.40 -14.92
C ILE A 1009 19.63 -25.16 -16.27
N SER A 1010 19.87 -26.20 -17.06
CA SER A 1010 20.54 -26.08 -18.35
C SER A 1010 19.76 -25.24 -19.38
N GLU A 1011 18.44 -25.17 -19.25
CA GLU A 1011 17.56 -24.36 -20.13
C GLU A 1011 17.59 -22.86 -19.83
N VAL A 1012 18.20 -22.46 -18.71
CA VAL A 1012 18.32 -21.03 -18.34
C VAL A 1012 19.75 -20.59 -18.04
N ALA A 1013 20.65 -21.50 -17.66
CA ALA A 1013 22.03 -21.20 -17.30
C ALA A 1013 22.94 -21.09 -18.54
N HIS A 1014 22.54 -20.30 -19.53
CA HIS A 1014 23.30 -20.11 -20.77
C HIS A 1014 23.15 -18.66 -21.28
N GLN A 1015 23.91 -18.31 -22.32
CA GLN A 1015 24.02 -16.93 -22.78
C GLN A 1015 22.72 -16.29 -23.30
N GLY A 1016 21.79 -17.09 -23.83
CA GLY A 1016 20.48 -16.61 -24.30
C GLY A 1016 19.71 -15.86 -23.21
N SER A 1017 19.89 -16.26 -21.95
CA SER A 1017 19.24 -15.64 -20.80
C SER A 1017 19.70 -14.22 -20.52
N SER A 1018 20.87 -13.81 -21.01
CA SER A 1018 21.36 -12.43 -20.88
C SER A 1018 20.82 -11.51 -21.99
N ALA A 1019 20.21 -12.05 -23.04
CA ALA A 1019 19.80 -11.27 -24.22
C ALA A 1019 18.88 -10.08 -23.90
N PRO A 1020 17.89 -10.17 -22.99
CA PRO A 1020 16.98 -9.04 -22.80
C PRO A 1020 17.64 -7.80 -22.17
N ALA A 1021 18.74 -7.96 -21.43
CA ALA A 1021 19.52 -6.83 -20.92
C ALA A 1021 20.12 -5.97 -22.05
N TRP A 1022 20.30 -6.53 -23.25
CA TRP A 1022 20.71 -5.77 -24.42
C TRP A 1022 19.68 -4.70 -24.81
N PHE A 1023 18.37 -5.00 -24.76
CA PHE A 1023 17.31 -4.06 -25.09
C PHE A 1023 17.23 -2.90 -24.09
N GLU A 1024 17.52 -3.18 -22.82
CA GLU A 1024 17.58 -2.17 -21.75
C GLU A 1024 18.79 -1.24 -21.87
N LEU A 1025 19.81 -1.64 -22.64
CA LEU A 1025 21.03 -0.89 -22.91
C LEU A 1025 21.03 -0.29 -24.34
N GLN A 1026 19.85 0.10 -24.83
CA GLN A 1026 19.64 0.84 -26.08
C GLN A 1026 19.14 2.27 -25.80
N PRO A 1027 19.17 3.16 -26.80
CA PRO A 1027 18.42 4.42 -26.75
C PRO A 1027 16.92 4.18 -26.51
N PRO A 1028 16.22 5.03 -25.73
CA PRO A 1028 16.65 6.35 -25.27
C PRO A 1028 17.48 6.35 -23.97
N ARG A 1029 17.63 5.21 -23.28
CA ARG A 1029 18.32 5.13 -21.98
C ARG A 1029 19.81 5.35 -22.08
N VAL A 1030 20.41 4.66 -23.03
CA VAL A 1030 21.80 4.89 -23.45
C VAL A 1030 21.80 6.01 -24.49
N LYS A 1031 22.75 6.92 -24.41
CA LYS A 1031 22.85 8.05 -25.35
C LYS A 1031 23.04 7.59 -26.79
N ASP A 1032 22.46 8.35 -27.72
CA ASP A 1032 22.66 8.13 -29.15
C ASP A 1032 24.15 8.12 -29.50
N GLY A 1033 24.56 7.15 -30.31
CA GLY A 1033 25.96 6.93 -30.68
C GLY A 1033 26.74 5.97 -29.78
N TYR A 1034 26.10 5.35 -28.78
CA TYR A 1034 26.67 4.21 -28.05
C TYR A 1034 25.94 2.91 -28.40
N ILE A 1035 26.71 1.83 -28.57
CA ILE A 1035 26.22 0.47 -28.81
C ILE A 1035 26.72 -0.42 -27.67
N SER A 1036 25.82 -1.19 -27.07
CA SER A 1036 26.17 -2.18 -26.05
C SER A 1036 26.71 -3.47 -26.68
N SER A 1037 27.74 -4.02 -26.05
CA SER A 1037 28.37 -5.29 -26.41
C SER A 1037 28.56 -6.15 -25.17
N VAL A 1038 28.35 -7.45 -25.32
CA VAL A 1038 28.48 -8.41 -24.23
C VAL A 1038 29.96 -8.62 -23.87
N GLY A 1039 30.24 -8.69 -22.58
CA GLY A 1039 31.53 -9.03 -22.00
C GLY A 1039 31.48 -10.34 -21.23
N ASP A 1040 32.23 -10.40 -20.14
CA ASP A 1040 32.45 -11.62 -19.38
C ASP A 1040 31.17 -12.01 -18.63
N ARG A 1041 30.89 -13.31 -18.53
CA ARG A 1041 29.69 -13.84 -17.89
C ARG A 1041 30.08 -14.83 -16.81
N GLN A 1042 29.24 -14.92 -15.79
CA GLN A 1042 29.35 -15.94 -14.77
C GLN A 1042 27.95 -16.45 -14.41
N TYR A 1043 27.88 -17.73 -14.10
CA TYR A 1043 26.65 -18.40 -13.71
C TYR A 1043 26.80 -18.91 -12.28
N VAL A 1044 25.88 -18.50 -11.41
CA VAL A 1044 25.80 -18.99 -10.03
C VAL A 1044 24.52 -19.79 -9.89
N ILE A 1045 24.66 -21.03 -9.45
CA ILE A 1045 23.55 -21.95 -9.23
C ILE A 1045 23.49 -22.22 -7.72
N ASP A 1046 22.54 -21.60 -7.05
CA ASP A 1046 22.26 -21.81 -5.63
C ASP A 1046 21.22 -22.94 -5.50
N TYR A 1047 21.72 -24.17 -5.41
CA TYR A 1047 20.90 -25.37 -5.31
C TYR A 1047 20.54 -25.67 -3.85
N ASN A 1048 19.25 -25.51 -3.50
CA ASN A 1048 18.75 -25.83 -2.17
C ASN A 1048 17.64 -26.91 -2.21
N PRO A 1049 17.99 -28.19 -2.03
CA PRO A 1049 17.01 -29.27 -2.07
C PRO A 1049 16.00 -29.23 -0.92
N LEU A 1050 16.31 -28.56 0.20
CA LEU A 1050 15.43 -28.45 1.37
C LEU A 1050 14.31 -27.42 1.16
N LYS A 1051 14.59 -26.34 0.43
CA LYS A 1051 13.60 -25.31 0.09
C LYS A 1051 12.77 -25.66 -1.16
N ASN A 1052 13.16 -26.71 -1.89
CA ASN A 1052 12.56 -27.08 -3.18
C ASN A 1052 12.57 -25.89 -4.18
N GLU A 1053 13.59 -25.05 -4.04
CA GLU A 1053 13.84 -23.85 -4.82
C GLU A 1053 15.32 -23.88 -5.20
N THR A 1054 15.58 -23.67 -6.49
CA THR A 1054 16.92 -23.47 -7.03
C THR A 1054 16.95 -22.11 -7.69
N GLU A 1055 17.88 -21.29 -7.27
CA GLU A 1055 18.09 -19.98 -7.87
C GLU A 1055 19.24 -20.08 -8.87
N VAL A 1056 18.98 -19.67 -10.11
CA VAL A 1056 20.01 -19.54 -11.15
C VAL A 1056 20.21 -18.07 -11.43
N THR A 1057 21.38 -17.57 -11.06
CA THR A 1057 21.76 -16.17 -11.24
C THR A 1057 22.82 -16.06 -12.31
N ILE A 1058 22.49 -15.39 -13.41
CA ILE A 1058 23.43 -15.05 -14.47
C ILE A 1058 23.87 -13.60 -14.27
N THR A 1059 25.18 -13.41 -14.14
CA THR A 1059 25.77 -12.07 -14.08
C THR A 1059 26.60 -11.85 -15.33
N THR A 1060 26.24 -10.83 -16.12
CA THR A 1060 26.89 -10.48 -17.38
C THR A 1060 27.47 -9.09 -17.28
N GLN A 1061 28.75 -8.96 -17.59
CA GLN A 1061 29.39 -7.67 -17.80
C GLN A 1061 29.06 -7.16 -19.20
N TRP A 1062 28.63 -5.92 -19.30
CA TRP A 1062 28.33 -5.23 -20.55
C TRP A 1062 29.32 -4.10 -20.77
N ARG A 1063 29.67 -3.86 -22.04
CA ARG A 1063 30.59 -2.80 -22.44
C ARG A 1063 29.92 -1.92 -23.48
N LEU A 1064 30.00 -0.60 -23.31
CA LEU A 1064 29.52 0.36 -24.31
C LEU A 1064 30.63 0.69 -25.30
N LYS A 1065 30.28 0.84 -26.57
CA LYS A 1065 31.17 1.30 -27.64
C LYS A 1065 30.58 2.57 -28.24
N SER A 1066 31.34 3.66 -28.25
CA SER A 1066 30.96 4.87 -28.96
C SER A 1066 31.28 4.70 -30.45
N GLU A 1067 30.30 5.00 -31.31
CA GLU A 1067 30.44 4.97 -32.76
C GLU A 1067 30.38 6.40 -33.30
N VAL A 1068 31.54 6.91 -33.70
CA VAL A 1068 31.68 8.26 -34.27
C VAL A 1068 32.34 8.12 -35.64
N ARG A 1069 31.63 8.47 -36.71
CA ARG A 1069 32.10 8.42 -38.11
C ARG A 1069 32.65 7.05 -38.55
N GLY A 1070 32.09 5.95 -38.06
CA GLY A 1070 32.46 4.59 -38.47
C GLY A 1070 33.68 4.00 -37.75
N GLU A 1071 34.26 4.70 -36.76
CA GLU A 1071 35.24 4.13 -35.83
C GLU A 1071 34.55 3.79 -34.50
N SER A 1072 34.74 2.56 -34.02
CA SER A 1072 34.15 2.04 -32.77
C SER A 1072 35.18 2.07 -31.65
N THR A 1073 34.97 2.89 -30.63
CA THR A 1073 35.86 3.01 -29.46
C THR A 1073 35.18 2.52 -28.18
N LEU A 1074 35.85 1.66 -27.42
CA LEU A 1074 35.31 1.09 -26.18
C LEU A 1074 35.28 2.16 -25.07
N ALA A 1075 34.12 2.39 -24.48
CA ALA A 1075 33.98 3.21 -23.28
C ALA A 1075 34.48 2.41 -22.06
N LYS A 1076 35.77 2.57 -21.74
CA LYS A 1076 36.42 1.85 -20.62
C LYS A 1076 36.08 2.44 -19.24
N ASP A 1077 35.47 3.62 -19.22
CA ASP A 1077 35.28 4.42 -18.01
C ASP A 1077 34.02 4.02 -17.22
N VAL A 1078 33.22 3.07 -17.73
CA VAL A 1078 32.00 2.58 -17.07
C VAL A 1078 32.00 1.06 -17.03
N ASN A 1079 31.66 0.52 -15.87
CA ASN A 1079 31.35 -0.88 -15.64
C ASN A 1079 29.83 -1.07 -15.59
N ILE A 1080 29.30 -1.99 -16.39
CA ILE A 1080 27.87 -2.28 -16.46
C ILE A 1080 27.69 -3.76 -16.17
N THR A 1081 26.94 -4.07 -15.13
CA THR A 1081 26.61 -5.44 -14.75
C THR A 1081 25.11 -5.65 -14.88
N ALA A 1082 24.71 -6.64 -15.66
CA ALA A 1082 23.34 -7.12 -15.69
C ALA A 1082 23.26 -8.44 -14.91
N THR A 1083 22.36 -8.51 -13.95
CA THR A 1083 22.05 -9.71 -13.18
C THR A 1083 20.64 -10.13 -13.51
N ARG A 1084 20.48 -11.36 -14.01
CA ARG A 1084 19.17 -11.99 -14.21
C ARG A 1084 19.06 -13.20 -13.31
N THR A 1085 17.95 -13.31 -12.61
CA THR A 1085 17.70 -14.37 -11.63
C THR A 1085 16.48 -15.17 -12.03
N PHE A 1086 16.64 -16.48 -12.10
CA PHE A 1086 15.57 -17.45 -12.35
C PHE A 1086 15.32 -18.26 -11.09
N ASN A 1087 14.05 -18.44 -10.75
CA ASN A 1087 13.63 -19.34 -9.68
C ASN A 1087 13.06 -20.61 -10.29
N LEU A 1088 13.67 -21.75 -9.96
CA LEU A 1088 13.24 -23.06 -10.42
C LEU A 1088 12.71 -23.83 -9.22
N ARG A 1089 11.56 -24.49 -9.40
CA ARG A 1089 10.93 -25.30 -8.36
C ARG A 1089 10.37 -26.57 -8.94
N ALA A 1090 10.44 -27.66 -8.19
CA ALA A 1090 9.79 -28.90 -8.61
C ALA A 1090 8.30 -28.63 -8.86
N SER A 1091 7.80 -29.12 -10.01
CA SER A 1091 6.43 -28.94 -10.46
C SER A 1091 5.45 -29.80 -9.68
N ASN A 1092 4.23 -29.30 -9.54
CA ASN A 1092 3.08 -30.06 -9.03
C ASN A 1092 2.03 -30.29 -10.14
N GLU A 1093 2.39 -30.03 -11.40
CA GLU A 1093 1.46 -30.17 -12.53
C GLU A 1093 1.16 -31.64 -12.82
N ILE A 1094 -0.09 -31.93 -13.15
CA ILE A 1094 -0.57 -33.30 -13.43
C ILE A 1094 -0.12 -33.76 -14.83
N ASP A 1095 0.10 -32.84 -15.76
CA ASP A 1095 0.51 -33.06 -17.16
C ASP A 1095 1.61 -32.06 -17.64
N GLY A 1096 2.42 -31.54 -16.72
CA GLY A 1096 3.42 -30.50 -16.99
C GLY A 1096 4.88 -30.94 -16.81
N PRO A 1097 5.86 -30.09 -17.16
CA PRO A 1097 7.27 -30.41 -16.96
C PRO A 1097 7.57 -30.65 -15.47
N PRO A 1098 8.49 -31.56 -15.13
CA PRO A 1098 8.79 -31.96 -13.75
C PRO A 1098 9.36 -30.84 -12.88
N VAL A 1099 9.91 -29.79 -13.50
CA VAL A 1099 10.38 -28.56 -12.85
C VAL A 1099 9.75 -27.36 -13.55
N ILE A 1100 9.20 -26.44 -12.75
CA ILE A 1100 8.67 -25.16 -13.22
C ILE A 1100 9.80 -24.14 -13.11
N ILE A 1101 10.12 -23.51 -14.23
CA ILE A 1101 10.90 -22.27 -14.26
C ILE A 1101 9.90 -21.13 -14.10
N ASP A 1102 10.09 -20.27 -13.10
CA ASP A 1102 9.19 -19.14 -12.88
C ASP A 1102 9.18 -18.22 -14.11
N LYS A 1103 7.99 -17.74 -14.47
CA LYS A 1103 7.80 -16.85 -15.62
C LYS A 1103 8.37 -15.46 -15.36
N SER A 1104 8.39 -15.02 -14.10
CA SER A 1104 9.08 -13.79 -13.71
C SER A 1104 10.57 -14.08 -13.57
N ALA A 1105 11.36 -13.42 -14.40
CA ALA A 1105 12.82 -13.54 -14.44
C ALA A 1105 13.45 -12.14 -14.45
N PRO A 1106 13.32 -11.37 -13.36
CA PRO A 1106 13.68 -9.96 -13.33
C PRO A 1106 15.14 -9.74 -13.69
N ILE A 1107 15.40 -8.64 -14.39
CA ILE A 1107 16.74 -8.23 -14.79
C ILE A 1107 17.08 -6.95 -14.06
N ARG A 1108 18.14 -7.01 -13.26
CA ARG A 1108 18.73 -5.85 -12.60
C ARG A 1108 19.96 -5.39 -13.37
N ILE A 1109 19.98 -4.15 -13.79
CA ILE A 1109 21.16 -3.53 -14.40
C ILE A 1109 21.76 -2.57 -13.40
N GLU A 1110 23.06 -2.69 -13.18
CA GLU A 1110 23.86 -1.85 -12.31
C GLU A 1110 24.99 -1.22 -13.12
N VAL A 1111 25.18 0.08 -12.94
CA VAL A 1111 26.15 0.87 -13.66
C VAL A 1111 27.00 1.64 -12.67
N SER A 1112 28.32 1.55 -12.81
CA SER A 1112 29.28 2.27 -11.97
C SER A 1112 30.49 2.73 -12.78
N PRO A 1113 31.16 3.84 -12.42
CA PRO A 1113 32.42 4.22 -13.03
C PRO A 1113 33.57 3.26 -12.67
N THR A 1114 34.48 3.04 -13.62
CA THR A 1114 35.63 2.13 -13.50
C THR A 1114 36.76 2.67 -12.65
#